data_AF-A0A453NZW2-F1
#
_entry.id   AF-A0A453NZW2-F1
#
_cell.length_a   1.000
_cell.length_b   1.000
_cell.length_c   1.000
_cell.angle_alpha   90.00
_cell.angle_beta   90.00
_cell.angle_gamma   90.00
#
_symmetry.space_group_name_H-M   'P 1'
#
loop_
_entity.id
_entity.type
_entity.pdbx_description
1 polymer ?
#
loop_
_entity_poly.entity_id
_entity_poly.type
_entity_poly.pdbx_seq_one_letter_code
_entity_poly.pdbx_strand_id
1 'polypeptide(L)'
;MTRAQRSHPLDPLSAAEIAVAVATVRAAGRTPEVRDSMRFVEVVLLEPEKNVVALADAYFFPPFQPSLLPRTKGGPVIPSRLPPRRARLVVYNKQTNETSIWVVELSEVHAATRGGHHRGKVISSEVVPDVQPAMDAMEYAECEATVKDFPPFIEAMKKRGIDDMELVMVDAWCAGYYSDADAPNRRLGKPLIFCRTESDNPMENGYARPVEGIHVIVDMQNNVVIEFEDRKFVPLPPPDHLRNYTTGETRGGVDRSDVKPLIISQPEGPSFRITGSFVEWQKWNFRVGFTPKEGLVIHSVAYVDGNRGRRPIAHRLSFVEMVVPYGDPNEPHYRKNAFDAGEDGLGKNAHSLKKGCDCLGYIKYFDAHFTNFTGGVETIENCVCLHEEDHGILWKHQDWRTGLAEVRRSRRLTVSFICTIANYEYGFYWHFYQDGKIESEVKLTGILSLGALMPGEQRKYGTTIAPSLYAPVHQHFFVARMDMAVDCKPNEAYNQVVEVNVKVESSGPNNVHNNGFYAEEELLQSELQAMRDCDPSSARHWIVRNTRTVNRTGQPTGYKLIPGSNCLPFCLPEAKFLRRAGFLKHNLWVTSYKSDEIFPGGEFPNQNPRIHEGLATWVKKDRSLEETNIVLWYVFGITHIPRLEDWPVMPVERSGFMLMPHGFFNCSPAVDVPPASDVDAKEAETPKDIQTELISKL
;
A
#
# COMPACT_ATOMS: atom_id res chain seq x y z
N MET A 1 23.63 27.80 16.23
CA MET A 1 23.55 26.72 17.23
C MET A 1 23.45 25.41 16.47
N THR A 2 24.37 24.46 16.70
CA THR A 2 24.26 23.11 16.16
C THR A 2 23.03 22.44 16.76
N ARG A 3 22.10 21.99 15.91
CA ARG A 3 20.88 21.29 16.35
C ARG A 3 21.26 20.04 17.14
N ALA A 4 20.68 19.88 18.35
CA ALA A 4 20.92 18.73 19.22
C ALA A 4 20.38 17.43 18.61
N GLN A 5 19.30 17.52 17.81
CA GLN A 5 18.69 16.37 17.14
C GLN A 5 18.93 16.45 15.63
N ARG A 6 19.39 15.33 15.04
CA ARG A 6 19.80 15.25 13.63
C ARG A 6 18.71 14.70 12.70
N SER A 7 17.75 13.94 13.24
CA SER A 7 16.65 13.34 12.48
C SER A 7 15.30 13.94 12.87
N HIS A 8 14.43 14.05 11.89
CA HIS A 8 13.04 14.42 12.11
C HIS A 8 12.31 13.25 12.82
N PRO A 9 11.35 13.51 13.72
CA PRO A 9 10.68 12.44 14.47
C PRO A 9 9.82 11.53 13.58
N LEU A 10 9.48 11.93 12.36
CA LEU A 10 8.84 11.08 11.33
C LEU A 10 9.81 10.36 10.39
N ASP A 11 11.13 10.57 10.50
CA ASP A 11 12.06 9.79 9.70
C ASP A 11 11.93 8.30 10.12
N PRO A 12 11.95 7.33 9.19
CA PRO A 12 11.89 5.91 9.52
C PRO A 12 12.94 5.50 10.57
N LEU A 13 12.70 4.41 11.29
CA LEU A 13 13.71 3.89 12.21
C LEU A 13 14.97 3.50 11.42
N SER A 14 16.12 3.97 11.89
CA SER A 14 17.40 3.50 11.34
C SER A 14 17.67 2.06 11.76
N ALA A 15 18.53 1.35 11.00
CA ALA A 15 19.01 0.03 11.37
C ALA A 15 19.52 -0.05 12.83
N ALA A 16 20.21 0.99 13.29
CA ALA A 16 20.73 1.04 14.66
C ALA A 16 19.63 1.23 15.71
N GLU A 17 18.60 2.03 15.42
CA GLU A 17 17.43 2.19 16.29
C GLU A 17 16.63 0.87 16.40
N ILE A 18 16.47 0.15 15.30
CA ILE A 18 15.82 -1.17 15.28
C ILE A 18 16.61 -2.16 16.15
N ALA A 19 17.93 -2.24 15.96
CA ALA A 19 18.79 -3.13 16.75
C ALA A 19 18.71 -2.81 18.26
N VAL A 20 18.68 -1.53 18.63
CA VAL A 20 18.50 -1.11 20.04
C VAL A 20 17.13 -1.52 20.57
N ALA A 21 16.06 -1.36 19.80
CA ALA A 21 14.71 -1.75 20.19
C ALA A 21 14.61 -3.27 20.45
N VAL A 22 15.10 -4.09 19.51
CA VAL A 22 15.15 -5.55 19.62
C VAL A 22 15.97 -5.98 20.83
N ALA A 23 17.18 -5.46 20.99
CA ALA A 23 18.06 -5.81 22.10
C ALA A 23 17.43 -5.45 23.46
N THR A 24 16.69 -4.34 23.52
CA THR A 24 15.99 -3.89 24.72
C THR A 24 14.86 -4.83 25.10
N VAL A 25 14.00 -5.23 24.15
CA VAL A 25 12.90 -6.18 24.41
C VAL A 25 13.44 -7.57 24.73
N ARG A 26 14.44 -8.06 23.99
CA ARG A 26 15.08 -9.35 24.28
C ARG A 26 15.70 -9.37 25.68
N ALA A 27 16.37 -8.31 26.11
CA ALA A 27 16.92 -8.23 27.45
C ALA A 27 15.86 -8.25 28.57
N ALA A 28 14.63 -7.83 28.27
CA ALA A 28 13.51 -7.85 29.21
C ALA A 28 12.90 -9.25 29.41
N GLY A 29 13.20 -10.22 28.53
CA GLY A 29 12.80 -11.61 28.71
C GLY A 29 13.35 -12.20 30.01
N ARG A 30 12.51 -12.93 30.76
CA ARG A 30 12.82 -13.40 32.12
C ARG A 30 13.90 -14.49 32.15
N THR A 31 13.87 -15.42 31.19
CA THR A 31 14.79 -16.56 31.10
C THR A 31 15.42 -16.63 29.71
N PRO A 32 16.59 -17.27 29.53
CA PRO A 32 17.20 -17.45 28.21
C PRO A 32 16.26 -18.10 27.19
N GLU A 33 15.49 -19.09 27.58
CA GLU A 33 14.57 -19.83 26.70
C GLU A 33 13.48 -18.90 26.14
N VAL A 34 12.90 -18.06 27.00
CA VAL A 34 11.92 -17.03 26.60
C VAL A 34 12.54 -16.01 25.66
N ARG A 35 13.83 -15.68 25.82
CA ARG A 35 14.54 -14.73 24.95
C ARG A 35 14.81 -15.33 23.57
N ASP A 36 15.16 -16.60 23.54
CA ASP A 36 15.48 -17.34 22.32
C ASP A 36 14.21 -17.72 21.54
N SER A 37 13.05 -17.78 22.20
CA SER A 37 11.75 -18.02 21.58
C SER A 37 11.04 -16.77 21.06
N MET A 38 11.53 -15.57 21.38
CA MET A 38 10.98 -14.31 20.85
C MET A 38 11.20 -14.22 19.34
N ARG A 39 10.13 -13.85 18.63
CA ARG A 39 10.10 -13.55 17.21
C ARG A 39 9.56 -12.15 16.98
N PHE A 40 10.28 -11.37 16.20
CA PHE A 40 10.02 -9.95 16.00
C PHE A 40 9.26 -9.77 14.68
N VAL A 41 7.93 -9.80 14.77
CA VAL A 41 7.06 -9.75 13.57
C VAL A 41 7.06 -8.35 12.98
N GLU A 42 7.09 -7.33 13.83
CA GLU A 42 7.11 -5.92 13.42
C GLU A 42 7.95 -5.10 14.40
N VAL A 43 8.77 -4.19 13.86
CA VAL A 43 9.44 -3.11 14.62
C VAL A 43 9.32 -1.83 13.81
N VAL A 44 8.48 -0.91 14.30
CA VAL A 44 8.16 0.33 13.59
C VAL A 44 8.33 1.55 14.47
N LEU A 45 8.51 2.71 13.84
CA LEU A 45 8.41 3.98 14.53
C LEU A 45 7.00 4.09 15.14
N LEU A 46 6.91 4.37 16.43
CA LEU A 46 5.68 4.87 17.02
C LEU A 46 5.55 6.33 16.57
N GLU A 47 4.74 6.56 15.55
CA GLU A 47 4.56 7.88 14.95
C GLU A 47 4.21 8.91 16.05
N PRO A 48 4.89 10.08 16.08
CA PRO A 48 4.64 11.13 17.05
C PRO A 48 3.27 11.78 16.81
N GLU A 49 2.68 12.31 17.89
CA GLU A 49 1.45 13.11 17.80
C GLU A 49 1.59 14.31 16.86
N LYS A 50 0.47 14.74 16.24
CA LYS A 50 0.45 15.82 15.23
C LYS A 50 1.11 17.12 15.70
N ASN A 51 0.96 17.46 16.98
CA ASN A 51 1.56 18.65 17.59
C ASN A 51 3.09 18.55 17.70
N VAL A 52 3.64 17.34 17.91
CA VAL A 52 5.08 17.09 17.93
C VAL A 52 5.65 17.14 16.52
N VAL A 53 4.92 16.63 15.52
CA VAL A 53 5.30 16.78 14.10
C VAL A 53 5.41 18.25 13.72
N ALA A 54 4.39 19.03 14.04
CA ALA A 54 4.38 20.47 13.79
C ALA A 54 5.57 21.21 14.42
N LEU A 55 5.90 20.85 15.66
CA LEU A 55 7.06 21.37 16.37
C LEU A 55 8.37 21.03 15.66
N ALA A 56 8.47 19.81 15.15
CA ALA A 56 9.64 19.35 14.45
C ALA A 56 9.80 20.00 13.07
N ASP A 57 8.70 20.20 12.32
CA ASP A 57 8.72 20.97 11.08
C ASP A 57 9.26 22.39 11.34
N ALA A 58 8.85 23.01 12.46
CA ALA A 58 9.38 24.30 12.92
C ALA A 58 10.88 24.28 13.24
N TYR A 59 11.32 23.19 13.87
CA TYR A 59 12.71 23.00 14.26
C TYR A 59 13.62 22.81 13.04
N PHE A 60 13.19 22.03 12.04
CA PHE A 60 14.04 21.58 10.94
C PHE A 60 14.10 22.55 9.74
N PHE A 61 13.12 23.42 9.51
CA PHE A 61 13.05 24.23 8.27
C PHE A 61 12.75 25.74 8.47
N PRO A 62 13.77 26.59 8.74
CA PRO A 62 13.63 28.06 8.78
C PRO A 62 13.78 28.72 7.38
N PRO A 63 13.14 29.88 7.08
CA PRO A 63 12.23 30.64 7.93
C PRO A 63 10.84 29.99 7.97
N PHE A 64 10.56 29.33 9.09
CA PHE A 64 9.28 28.72 9.38
C PHE A 64 8.28 29.82 9.67
N GLN A 65 7.05 29.70 9.16
CA GLN A 65 6.01 30.68 9.46
C GLN A 65 5.66 30.62 10.96
N PRO A 66 5.89 31.68 11.76
CA PRO A 66 5.65 31.68 13.20
C PRO A 66 4.17 31.48 13.61
N SER A 67 3.26 31.46 12.64
CA SER A 67 1.82 31.22 12.81
C SER A 67 1.45 29.77 13.12
N LEU A 68 2.39 28.82 12.96
CA LEU A 68 2.17 27.38 13.13
C LEU A 68 2.45 26.87 14.57
N LEU A 69 2.94 27.73 15.47
CA LEU A 69 3.07 27.43 16.90
C LEU A 69 2.02 28.20 17.71
N PRO A 70 1.47 27.62 18.80
CA PRO A 70 0.63 28.35 19.73
C PRO A 70 1.35 29.60 20.24
N ARG A 71 0.76 30.77 20.03
CA ARG A 71 1.28 32.02 20.62
C ARG A 71 0.99 32.02 22.11
N THR A 72 2.01 31.85 22.93
CA THR A 72 1.93 32.17 24.37
C THR A 72 2.20 33.67 24.57
N LYS A 73 1.89 34.22 25.76
CA LYS A 73 2.15 35.63 26.11
C LYS A 73 3.62 36.08 25.93
N GLY A 74 4.56 35.17 25.68
CA GLY A 74 5.98 35.44 25.40
C GLY A 74 6.46 35.14 23.98
N GLY A 75 5.57 34.87 23.01
CA GLY A 75 5.93 34.49 21.64
C GLY A 75 5.94 32.97 21.38
N PRO A 76 6.34 32.53 20.17
CA PRO A 76 6.44 31.10 19.85
C PRO A 76 7.63 30.48 20.57
N VAL A 77 7.36 29.57 21.53
CA VAL A 77 8.40 28.77 22.18
C VAL A 77 8.75 27.63 21.23
N ILE A 78 9.89 27.71 20.56
CA ILE A 78 10.49 26.56 19.86
C ILE A 78 11.29 25.79 20.92
N PRO A 79 10.88 24.58 21.32
CA PRO A 79 11.63 23.78 22.28
C PRO A 79 13.03 23.53 21.76
N SER A 80 14.02 23.67 22.64
CA SER A 80 15.41 23.36 22.32
C SER A 80 15.64 21.86 22.05
N ARG A 81 14.66 21.00 22.37
CA ARG A 81 14.68 19.55 22.19
C ARG A 81 13.29 19.00 21.87
N LEU A 82 13.18 18.08 20.92
CA LEU A 82 11.94 17.34 20.63
C LEU A 82 11.82 16.13 21.57
N PRO A 83 10.62 15.53 21.73
CA PRO A 83 10.43 14.28 22.47
C PRO A 83 11.32 13.15 21.93
N PRO A 84 11.71 12.19 22.78
CA PRO A 84 12.47 11.03 22.34
C PRO A 84 11.65 10.19 21.37
N ARG A 85 12.32 9.64 20.36
CA ARG A 85 11.72 8.70 19.41
C ARG A 85 11.38 7.40 20.11
N ARG A 86 10.29 6.77 19.72
CA ARG A 86 9.82 5.51 20.27
C ARG A 86 9.63 4.49 19.15
N ALA A 87 9.98 3.24 19.42
CA ALA A 87 9.66 2.11 18.58
C ALA A 87 8.48 1.34 19.18
N ARG A 88 7.53 0.92 18.34
CA ARG A 88 6.50 -0.06 18.66
C ARG A 88 6.91 -1.40 18.06
N LEU A 89 6.84 -2.46 18.84
CA LEU A 89 7.20 -3.82 18.42
C LEU A 89 6.04 -4.78 18.62
N VAL A 90 5.79 -5.65 17.65
CA VAL A 90 4.95 -6.84 17.78
C VAL A 90 5.86 -8.04 17.91
N VAL A 91 5.76 -8.74 19.04
CA VAL A 91 6.61 -9.88 19.37
C VAL A 91 5.76 -11.12 19.60
N TYR A 92 6.01 -12.15 18.80
CA TYR A 92 5.45 -13.49 18.95
C TYR A 92 6.41 -14.37 19.75
N ASN A 93 5.92 -15.11 20.74
CA ASN A 93 6.72 -16.07 21.48
C ASN A 93 6.41 -17.50 21.01
N LYS A 94 7.34 -18.12 20.27
CA LYS A 94 7.15 -19.48 19.72
C LYS A 94 7.00 -20.55 20.81
N GLN A 95 7.48 -20.31 22.03
CA GLN A 95 7.35 -21.27 23.13
C GLN A 95 5.96 -21.21 23.79
N THR A 96 5.43 -20.00 24.02
CA THR A 96 4.16 -19.81 24.74
C THR A 96 2.95 -19.60 23.82
N ASN A 97 3.18 -19.44 22.51
CA ASN A 97 2.19 -18.99 21.52
C ASN A 97 1.59 -17.61 21.83
N GLU A 98 2.21 -16.81 22.69
CA GLU A 98 1.72 -15.49 23.08
C GLU A 98 2.21 -14.42 22.10
N THR A 99 1.35 -13.44 21.85
CA THR A 99 1.69 -12.23 21.11
C THR A 99 1.68 -11.04 22.05
N SER A 100 2.67 -10.17 21.93
CA SER A 100 2.81 -8.99 22.79
C SER A 100 3.20 -7.74 22.01
N ILE A 101 2.70 -6.59 22.46
CA ILE A 101 3.03 -5.27 21.94
C ILE A 101 3.95 -4.58 22.95
N TRP A 102 5.06 -4.05 22.45
CA TRP A 102 6.06 -3.33 23.24
C TRP A 102 6.23 -1.92 22.72
N VAL A 103 6.41 -0.96 23.63
CA VAL A 103 6.86 0.39 23.28
C VAL A 103 8.20 0.63 23.94
N VAL A 104 9.21 0.94 23.12
CA VAL A 104 10.58 1.22 23.57
C VAL A 104 10.93 2.67 23.24
N GLU A 105 11.31 3.43 24.24
CA GLU A 105 11.94 4.74 24.06
C GLU A 105 13.41 4.56 23.68
N LEU A 106 13.80 5.16 22.56
CA LEU A 106 15.11 5.00 21.96
C LEU A 106 16.09 6.01 22.56
N SER A 107 17.23 5.53 23.05
CA SER A 107 18.36 6.40 23.40
C SER A 107 19.04 6.92 22.13
N GLU A 108 19.52 8.17 22.12
CA GLU A 108 20.29 8.71 20.99
C GLU A 108 21.46 7.79 20.63
N VAL A 109 21.33 7.10 19.50
CA VAL A 109 22.35 6.19 18.98
C VAL A 109 23.46 7.04 18.37
N HIS A 110 24.47 7.37 19.17
CA HIS A 110 25.65 8.06 18.65
C HIS A 110 26.37 7.10 17.70
N ALA A 111 26.32 7.41 16.41
CA ALA A 111 26.96 6.61 15.38
C ALA A 111 28.47 6.48 15.65
N ALA A 112 28.90 5.22 15.78
CA ALA A 112 30.28 4.72 15.80
C ALA A 112 31.15 5.06 17.04
N THR A 113 31.86 4.02 17.54
CA THR A 113 33.15 4.04 18.25
C THR A 113 33.28 3.84 19.77
N ARG A 114 32.28 3.43 20.56
CA ARG A 114 32.57 2.90 21.91
C ARG A 114 31.61 1.77 22.25
N GLY A 115 32.15 0.57 22.53
CA GLY A 115 31.40 -0.66 22.83
C GLY A 115 30.57 -0.62 24.12
N GLY A 116 29.71 0.38 24.26
CA GLY A 116 28.71 0.50 25.30
C GLY A 116 27.40 -0.14 24.85
N HIS A 117 26.76 -0.86 25.75
CA HIS A 117 25.39 -1.35 25.57
C HIS A 117 24.43 -0.15 25.54
N HIS A 118 24.22 0.47 24.39
CA HIS A 118 23.13 1.43 24.21
C HIS A 118 21.81 0.66 24.33
N ARG A 119 21.19 0.71 25.51
CA ARG A 119 19.88 0.13 25.77
C ARG A 119 18.84 1.25 25.70
N GLY A 120 17.77 0.99 24.97
CA GLY A 120 16.56 1.79 25.08
C GLY A 120 15.87 1.52 26.42
N LYS A 121 14.73 2.18 26.62
CA LYS A 121 13.90 2.01 27.81
C LYS A 121 12.55 1.44 27.42
N VAL A 122 12.17 0.29 27.97
CA VAL A 122 10.79 -0.22 27.84
C VAL A 122 9.85 0.75 28.55
N ILE A 123 8.88 1.29 27.79
CA ILE A 123 7.83 2.17 28.29
C ILE A 123 6.58 1.37 28.65
N SER A 124 6.21 0.42 27.80
CA SER A 124 5.11 -0.52 28.05
C SER A 124 5.37 -1.85 27.36
N SER A 125 4.74 -2.89 27.90
CA SER A 125 4.69 -4.24 27.36
C SER A 125 3.34 -4.86 27.71
N GLU A 126 2.59 -5.32 26.73
CA GLU A 126 1.25 -5.88 26.91
C GLU A 126 1.13 -7.18 26.11
N VAL A 127 0.66 -8.24 26.73
CA VAL A 127 0.26 -9.48 26.03
C VAL A 127 -1.14 -9.27 25.48
N VAL A 128 -1.32 -9.52 24.19
CA VAL A 128 -2.61 -9.41 23.51
C VAL A 128 -3.23 -10.81 23.45
N PRO A 129 -4.34 -11.06 24.15
CA PRO A 129 -5.00 -12.36 24.12
C PRO A 129 -5.72 -12.57 22.79
N ASP A 130 -5.91 -13.84 22.43
CA ASP A 130 -6.77 -14.27 21.32
C ASP A 130 -6.39 -13.66 19.96
N VAL A 131 -5.09 -13.60 19.64
CA VAL A 131 -4.57 -13.11 18.36
C VAL A 131 -3.43 -13.95 17.82
N GLN A 132 -3.27 -13.92 16.48
CA GLN A 132 -2.06 -14.35 15.80
C GLN A 132 -1.55 -13.19 14.93
N PRO A 133 -0.24 -12.88 14.97
CA PRO A 133 0.33 -11.84 14.12
C PRO A 133 0.58 -12.37 12.71
N ALA A 134 0.95 -11.47 11.80
CA ALA A 134 1.28 -11.78 10.41
C ALA A 134 2.31 -12.92 10.31
N MET A 135 2.26 -13.70 9.22
CA MET A 135 3.25 -14.73 8.94
C MET A 135 4.59 -14.13 8.48
N ASP A 136 5.66 -14.87 8.71
CA ASP A 136 7.01 -14.52 8.27
C ASP A 136 7.48 -15.41 7.11
N ALA A 137 8.37 -14.89 6.27
CA ALA A 137 8.97 -15.64 5.18
C ALA A 137 9.65 -16.94 5.66
N MET A 138 10.25 -16.95 6.85
CA MET A 138 10.79 -18.17 7.43
C MET A 138 9.70 -19.18 7.77
N GLU A 139 8.52 -18.74 8.19
CA GLU A 139 7.39 -19.65 8.43
C GLU A 139 6.85 -20.23 7.12
N TYR A 140 6.90 -19.49 6.00
CA TYR A 140 6.56 -20.06 4.70
C TYR A 140 7.48 -21.22 4.32
N ALA A 141 8.80 -21.03 4.47
CA ALA A 141 9.79 -22.07 4.20
C ALA A 141 9.66 -23.27 5.17
N GLU A 142 9.42 -23.01 6.47
CA GLU A 142 9.18 -24.05 7.46
C GLU A 142 7.90 -24.85 7.15
N CYS A 143 6.83 -24.20 6.68
CA CYS A 143 5.59 -24.85 6.27
C CYS A 143 5.82 -25.77 5.08
N GLU A 144 6.51 -25.28 4.04
CA GLU A 144 6.81 -26.05 2.84
C GLU A 144 7.62 -27.32 3.19
N ALA A 145 8.70 -27.18 3.95
CA ALA A 145 9.51 -28.31 4.39
C ALA A 145 8.70 -29.31 5.21
N THR A 146 7.90 -28.83 6.16
CA THR A 146 7.06 -29.68 7.04
C THR A 146 6.06 -30.52 6.23
N VAL A 147 5.43 -29.93 5.21
CA VAL A 147 4.47 -30.64 4.37
C VAL A 147 5.19 -31.63 3.45
N LYS A 148 6.30 -31.23 2.82
CA LYS A 148 7.07 -32.07 1.89
C LYS A 148 7.69 -33.30 2.56
N ASP A 149 8.03 -33.21 3.84
CA ASP A 149 8.56 -34.33 4.63
C ASP A 149 7.47 -35.26 5.19
N PHE A 150 6.18 -34.89 5.08
CA PHE A 150 5.10 -35.65 5.69
C PHE A 150 4.74 -36.92 4.88
N PRO A 151 4.96 -38.15 5.39
CA PRO A 151 4.84 -39.36 4.57
C PRO A 151 3.45 -39.58 3.92
N PRO A 152 2.32 -39.34 4.61
CA PRO A 152 1.01 -39.43 3.96
C PRO A 152 0.81 -38.46 2.79
N PHE A 153 1.43 -37.28 2.84
CA PHE A 153 1.40 -36.31 1.74
C PHE A 153 2.22 -36.81 0.55
N ILE A 154 3.44 -37.31 0.80
CA ILE A 154 4.30 -37.92 -0.23
C ILE A 154 3.55 -39.03 -0.97
N GLU A 155 2.85 -39.92 -0.24
CA GLU A 155 2.06 -40.98 -0.87
C GLU A 155 0.87 -40.44 -1.68
N ALA A 156 0.22 -39.35 -1.25
CA ALA A 156 -0.83 -38.70 -2.03
C ALA A 156 -0.30 -38.02 -3.31
N MET A 157 0.94 -37.52 -3.28
CA MET A 157 1.63 -36.95 -4.45
C MET A 157 2.06 -38.04 -5.44
N LYS A 158 2.57 -39.18 -4.97
CA LYS A 158 2.87 -40.35 -5.81
C LYS A 158 1.65 -40.86 -6.56
N LYS A 159 0.48 -40.92 -5.91
CA LYS A 159 -0.79 -41.27 -6.59
C LYS A 159 -1.11 -40.34 -7.76
N ARG A 160 -0.67 -39.08 -7.70
CA ARG A 160 -0.83 -38.05 -8.75
C ARG A 160 0.34 -38.04 -9.74
N GLY A 161 1.25 -39.00 -9.66
CA GLY A 161 2.39 -39.15 -10.57
C GLY A 161 3.59 -38.24 -10.24
N ILE A 162 3.71 -37.79 -8.98
CA ILE A 162 4.83 -36.97 -8.52
C ILE A 162 5.65 -37.79 -7.52
N ASP A 163 6.79 -38.31 -7.97
CA ASP A 163 7.77 -39.01 -7.14
C ASP A 163 8.87 -38.08 -6.61
N ASP A 164 9.09 -36.93 -7.27
CA ASP A 164 10.09 -35.93 -6.91
C ASP A 164 9.44 -34.76 -6.16
N MET A 165 9.71 -34.68 -4.86
CA MET A 165 9.18 -33.60 -4.01
C MET A 165 9.83 -32.23 -4.31
N GLU A 166 10.95 -32.16 -5.02
CA GLU A 166 11.52 -30.89 -5.48
C GLU A 166 10.64 -30.18 -6.51
N LEU A 167 9.73 -30.91 -7.17
CA LEU A 167 8.73 -30.34 -8.05
C LEU A 167 7.57 -29.70 -7.29
N VAL A 168 7.37 -30.04 -6.03
CA VAL A 168 6.21 -29.60 -5.24
C VAL A 168 6.50 -28.25 -4.59
N MET A 169 5.60 -27.31 -4.82
CA MET A 169 5.54 -26.00 -4.17
C MET A 169 4.39 -25.99 -3.17
N VAL A 170 4.64 -25.41 -2.00
CA VAL A 170 3.66 -25.32 -0.91
C VAL A 170 3.58 -23.86 -0.47
N ASP A 171 2.55 -23.17 -0.92
CA ASP A 171 2.30 -21.79 -0.54
C ASP A 171 1.61 -21.78 0.82
N ALA A 172 2.31 -21.32 1.85
CA ALA A 172 1.80 -21.23 3.20
C ALA A 172 0.79 -20.08 3.34
N TRP A 173 -0.50 -20.42 3.26
CA TRP A 173 -1.57 -19.45 3.45
C TRP A 173 -1.99 -19.36 4.91
N CYS A 174 -2.24 -18.13 5.38
CA CYS A 174 -2.89 -17.87 6.66
C CYS A 174 -4.24 -18.60 6.74
N ALA A 175 -4.60 -19.10 7.93
CA ALA A 175 -5.78 -19.94 8.10
C ALA A 175 -7.11 -19.21 7.93
N GLY A 176 -7.12 -17.88 8.04
CA GLY A 176 -8.33 -17.10 8.23
C GLY A 176 -9.05 -17.50 9.51
N TYR A 177 -10.39 -17.45 9.53
CA TYR A 177 -11.19 -17.90 10.68
C TYR A 177 -12.64 -18.15 10.28
N TYR A 178 -13.00 -19.42 10.20
CA TYR A 178 -14.30 -19.93 9.74
C TYR A 178 -15.07 -20.62 10.87
N SER A 179 -14.35 -21.21 11.82
CA SER A 179 -14.89 -21.89 13.01
C SER A 179 -13.92 -21.77 14.19
N ASP A 180 -14.33 -22.24 15.38
CA ASP A 180 -13.48 -22.25 16.57
C ASP A 180 -12.27 -23.20 16.43
N ALA A 181 -12.25 -24.08 15.43
CA ALA A 181 -11.07 -24.87 15.10
C ALA A 181 -9.91 -24.00 14.56
N ASP A 182 -10.22 -22.79 14.06
CA ASP A 182 -9.23 -21.82 13.60
C ASP A 182 -8.78 -20.87 14.71
N ALA A 183 -9.19 -21.11 15.96
CA ALA A 183 -8.87 -20.25 17.08
C ALA A 183 -7.35 -20.04 17.24
N PRO A 184 -6.94 -18.86 17.73
CA PRO A 184 -5.53 -18.50 17.88
C PRO A 184 -4.82 -19.24 19.02
N ASN A 185 -5.45 -20.25 19.63
CA ASN A 185 -4.82 -21.15 20.60
C ASN A 185 -3.71 -22.01 19.96
N ARG A 186 -3.71 -22.13 18.62
CA ARG A 186 -2.60 -22.62 17.80
C ARG A 186 -2.31 -21.62 16.69
N ARG A 187 -1.07 -21.58 16.22
CA ARG A 187 -0.67 -20.82 15.03
C ARG A 187 -0.77 -21.73 13.81
N LEU A 188 -1.74 -21.47 12.93
CA LEU A 188 -2.13 -22.40 11.87
C LEU A 188 -1.75 -21.88 10.47
N GLY A 189 -1.18 -22.77 9.67
CA GLY A 189 -1.03 -22.62 8.22
C GLY A 189 -1.97 -23.58 7.48
N LYS A 190 -2.63 -23.11 6.44
CA LYS A 190 -3.49 -23.92 5.55
C LYS A 190 -2.98 -23.82 4.12
N PRO A 191 -1.89 -24.49 3.76
CA PRO A 191 -1.21 -24.21 2.51
C PRO A 191 -2.03 -24.55 1.27
N LEU A 192 -1.65 -23.96 0.14
CA LEU A 192 -2.05 -24.35 -1.21
C LEU A 192 -0.88 -25.07 -1.87
N ILE A 193 -1.16 -26.08 -2.68
CA ILE A 193 -0.13 -26.96 -3.23
C ILE A 193 -0.14 -26.85 -4.75
N PHE A 194 1.05 -26.69 -5.32
CA PHE A 194 1.27 -26.61 -6.76
C PHE A 194 2.45 -27.52 -7.16
N CYS A 195 2.57 -27.80 -8.45
CA CYS A 195 3.65 -28.61 -8.98
C CYS A 195 4.29 -27.97 -10.21
N ARG A 196 5.62 -27.96 -10.21
CA ARG A 196 6.43 -27.77 -11.41
C ARG A 196 6.36 -29.00 -12.31
N THR A 197 6.81 -28.83 -13.55
CA THR A 197 7.02 -29.94 -14.50
C THR A 197 8.49 -30.34 -14.50
N GLU A 198 9.38 -29.37 -14.33
CA GLU A 198 10.83 -29.50 -14.44
C GLU A 198 11.50 -28.88 -13.20
N SER A 199 12.36 -29.65 -12.51
CA SER A 199 12.98 -29.19 -11.26
C SER A 199 14.14 -28.23 -11.50
N ASP A 200 14.80 -28.31 -12.66
CA ASP A 200 15.99 -27.54 -13.04
C ASP A 200 15.68 -26.19 -13.70
N ASN A 201 14.42 -25.87 -13.96
CA ASN A 201 13.99 -24.57 -14.43
C ASN A 201 13.44 -23.71 -13.27
N PRO A 202 14.25 -22.80 -12.68
CA PRO A 202 13.81 -21.98 -11.56
C PRO A 202 12.76 -20.92 -11.94
N MET A 203 12.56 -20.68 -13.23
CA MET A 203 11.59 -19.70 -13.75
C MET A 203 10.40 -20.35 -14.44
N GLU A 204 10.21 -21.66 -14.25
CA GLU A 204 8.96 -22.31 -14.61
C GLU A 204 7.81 -21.73 -13.79
N ASN A 205 6.68 -21.50 -14.45
CA ASN A 205 5.44 -21.16 -13.76
C ASN A 205 4.88 -22.37 -13.01
N GLY A 206 5.29 -22.55 -11.74
CA GLY A 206 4.81 -23.64 -10.90
C GLY A 206 3.31 -23.57 -10.56
N TYR A 207 2.71 -22.38 -10.64
CA TYR A 207 1.26 -22.21 -10.44
C TYR A 207 0.42 -22.85 -11.55
N ALA A 208 1.03 -23.28 -12.66
CA ALA A 208 0.37 -23.94 -13.79
C ALA A 208 -0.29 -25.28 -13.45
N ARG A 209 0.10 -25.93 -12.35
CA ARG A 209 -0.39 -27.28 -11.99
C ARG A 209 -0.80 -27.34 -10.50
N PRO A 210 -1.92 -26.70 -10.13
CA PRO A 210 -2.49 -26.81 -8.79
C PRO A 210 -2.84 -28.26 -8.43
N VAL A 211 -2.61 -28.62 -7.18
CA VAL A 211 -2.98 -29.92 -6.61
C VAL A 211 -4.28 -29.79 -5.83
N GLU A 212 -5.35 -30.33 -6.38
CA GLU A 212 -6.68 -30.29 -5.78
C GLU A 212 -7.02 -31.57 -5.00
N GLY A 213 -7.95 -31.40 -4.05
CA GLY A 213 -8.53 -32.49 -3.26
C GLY A 213 -7.65 -33.01 -2.12
N ILE A 214 -6.53 -32.34 -1.81
CA ILE A 214 -5.76 -32.56 -0.59
C ILE A 214 -6.10 -31.47 0.42
N HIS A 215 -6.38 -31.88 1.66
CA HIS A 215 -6.54 -30.99 2.80
C HIS A 215 -5.38 -31.20 3.77
N VAL A 216 -4.77 -30.10 4.20
CA VAL A 216 -3.64 -30.09 5.12
C VAL A 216 -3.73 -28.88 6.05
N ILE A 217 -3.49 -29.11 7.34
CA ILE A 217 -3.32 -28.06 8.35
C ILE A 217 -2.00 -28.28 9.06
N VAL A 218 -1.21 -27.22 9.14
CA VAL A 218 0.11 -27.21 9.77
C VAL A 218 0.05 -26.36 11.04
N ASP A 219 0.54 -26.90 12.15
CA ASP A 219 0.86 -26.12 13.33
C ASP A 219 2.24 -25.48 13.13
N MET A 220 2.26 -24.17 12.86
CA MET A 220 3.45 -23.37 12.58
C MET A 220 4.28 -23.09 13.83
N GLN A 221 3.70 -23.25 15.02
CA GLN A 221 4.45 -23.14 16.26
C GLN A 221 5.40 -24.32 16.42
N ASN A 222 4.90 -25.53 16.13
CA ASN A 222 5.62 -26.79 16.36
C ASN A 222 6.21 -27.39 15.08
N ASN A 223 5.89 -26.83 13.91
CA ASN A 223 6.28 -27.32 12.58
C ASN A 223 5.87 -28.79 12.38
N VAL A 224 4.57 -29.06 12.58
CA VAL A 224 4.00 -30.40 12.40
C VAL A 224 2.68 -30.33 11.63
N VAL A 225 2.45 -31.31 10.76
CA VAL A 225 1.13 -31.54 10.15
C VAL A 225 0.19 -32.10 11.22
N ILE A 226 -0.89 -31.37 11.51
CA ILE A 226 -1.87 -31.77 12.54
C ILE A 226 -3.13 -32.39 11.94
N GLU A 227 -3.45 -32.04 10.71
CA GLU A 227 -4.56 -32.62 9.95
C GLU A 227 -4.12 -32.86 8.51
N PHE A 228 -4.46 -34.03 7.98
CA PHE A 228 -4.17 -34.40 6.60
C PHE A 228 -5.24 -35.35 6.07
N GLU A 229 -5.82 -35.00 4.92
CA GLU A 229 -6.79 -35.83 4.23
C GLU A 229 -6.62 -35.71 2.71
N ASP A 230 -6.38 -36.83 2.02
CA ASP A 230 -6.49 -36.97 0.55
C ASP A 230 -7.97 -37.19 0.19
N ARG A 231 -8.78 -36.12 0.29
CA ARG A 231 -10.25 -36.15 0.23
C ARG A 231 -10.80 -36.56 -1.12
N LYS A 232 -10.13 -36.15 -2.20
CA LYS A 232 -10.59 -36.38 -3.57
C LYS A 232 -9.39 -36.49 -4.50
N PHE A 233 -9.34 -37.55 -5.30
CA PHE A 233 -8.37 -37.63 -6.38
C PHE A 233 -8.79 -36.72 -7.54
N VAL A 234 -8.05 -35.63 -7.73
CA VAL A 234 -8.16 -34.75 -8.90
C VAL A 234 -6.84 -34.86 -9.67
N PRO A 235 -6.87 -35.27 -10.96
CA PRO A 235 -5.66 -35.35 -11.77
C PRO A 235 -4.96 -34.00 -11.85
N LEU A 236 -3.63 -34.00 -11.83
CA LEU A 236 -2.85 -32.81 -12.13
C LEU A 236 -3.17 -32.33 -13.55
N PRO A 237 -3.33 -31.01 -13.77
CA PRO A 237 -3.41 -30.46 -15.11
C PRO A 237 -2.20 -30.93 -15.96
N PRO A 238 -2.43 -31.30 -17.24
CA PRO A 238 -1.33 -31.65 -18.13
C PRO A 238 -0.41 -30.43 -18.31
N PRO A 239 0.90 -30.63 -18.55
CA PRO A 239 1.81 -29.52 -18.80
C PRO A 239 1.35 -28.68 -19.99
N ASP A 240 1.05 -27.40 -19.74
CA ASP A 240 0.75 -26.44 -20.80
C ASP A 240 2.05 -25.91 -21.41
N HIS A 241 2.13 -25.89 -22.74
CA HIS A 241 3.27 -25.33 -23.47
C HIS A 241 3.34 -23.79 -23.37
N LEU A 242 2.23 -23.13 -23.03
CA LEU A 242 2.16 -21.67 -22.87
C LEU A 242 2.45 -21.18 -21.45
N ARG A 243 2.77 -22.07 -20.51
CA ARG A 243 2.92 -21.72 -19.09
C ARG A 243 4.11 -20.81 -18.76
N ASN A 244 5.16 -20.82 -19.59
CA ASN A 244 6.41 -20.12 -19.32
C ASN A 244 6.40 -18.71 -19.91
N TYR A 245 6.87 -17.73 -19.13
CA TYR A 245 6.85 -16.30 -19.43
C TYR A 245 8.26 -15.68 -19.61
N THR A 246 9.30 -16.50 -19.62
CA THR A 246 10.69 -16.08 -19.84
C THR A 246 10.92 -15.64 -21.30
N THR A 247 12.13 -15.22 -21.66
CA THR A 247 12.48 -14.79 -23.04
C THR A 247 12.11 -15.82 -24.10
N GLY A 248 11.93 -15.39 -25.36
CA GLY A 248 11.61 -16.27 -26.48
C GLY A 248 12.55 -17.47 -26.59
N GLU A 249 13.86 -17.24 -26.42
CA GLU A 249 14.91 -18.27 -26.44
C GLU A 249 14.64 -19.39 -25.42
N THR A 250 14.25 -19.02 -24.20
CA THR A 250 14.02 -19.97 -23.10
C THR A 250 12.62 -20.56 -23.08
N ARG A 251 11.59 -19.82 -23.53
CA ARG A 251 10.19 -20.30 -23.54
C ARG A 251 9.79 -21.05 -24.82
N GLY A 252 10.66 -21.13 -25.83
CA GLY A 252 10.36 -21.79 -27.11
C GLY A 252 9.56 -20.93 -28.10
N GLY A 253 9.82 -19.63 -28.14
CA GLY A 253 9.21 -18.65 -29.05
C GLY A 253 10.21 -17.62 -29.57
N VAL A 254 9.71 -16.51 -30.13
CA VAL A 254 10.55 -15.40 -30.62
C VAL A 254 10.10 -14.10 -29.97
N ASP A 255 11.04 -13.32 -29.45
CA ASP A 255 10.76 -11.99 -28.93
C ASP A 255 10.60 -10.98 -30.08
N ARG A 256 9.83 -9.90 -29.83
CA ARG A 256 9.60 -8.86 -30.83
C ARG A 256 10.89 -8.13 -31.17
N SER A 257 11.19 -8.00 -32.46
CA SER A 257 12.41 -7.34 -32.96
C SER A 257 12.19 -5.87 -33.37
N ASP A 258 10.96 -5.37 -33.31
CA ASP A 258 10.56 -4.04 -33.76
C ASP A 258 10.49 -2.98 -32.63
N VAL A 259 10.80 -3.38 -31.39
CA VAL A 259 10.82 -2.47 -30.23
C VAL A 259 12.12 -1.67 -30.21
N LYS A 260 12.04 -0.38 -30.56
CA LYS A 260 13.17 0.55 -30.50
C LYS A 260 13.40 1.07 -29.08
N PRO A 261 14.65 1.36 -28.67
CA PRO A 261 14.93 1.93 -27.35
C PRO A 261 14.21 3.27 -27.11
N LEU A 262 13.67 3.45 -25.90
CA LEU A 262 13.13 4.72 -25.39
C LEU A 262 14.02 5.23 -24.25
N ILE A 263 14.71 6.35 -24.49
CA ILE A 263 15.65 6.92 -23.52
C ILE A 263 15.03 8.16 -22.87
N ILE A 264 14.86 8.11 -21.55
CA ILE A 264 14.41 9.25 -20.74
C ILE A 264 15.63 9.82 -20.00
N SER A 265 16.01 11.06 -20.32
CA SER A 265 17.19 11.72 -19.76
C SER A 265 16.85 13.10 -19.19
N GLN A 266 17.46 13.43 -18.05
CA GLN A 266 17.40 14.76 -17.44
C GLN A 266 18.84 15.31 -17.32
N PRO A 267 19.37 15.97 -18.36
CA PRO A 267 20.78 16.38 -18.41
C PRO A 267 21.16 17.39 -17.32
N GLU A 268 20.21 18.20 -16.86
CA GLU A 268 20.38 19.17 -15.77
C GLU A 268 20.01 18.61 -14.39
N GLY A 269 19.73 17.30 -14.30
CA GLY A 269 19.21 16.65 -13.10
C GLY A 269 17.70 16.86 -12.89
N PRO A 270 17.14 16.30 -11.81
CA PRO A 270 15.72 16.39 -11.51
C PRO A 270 15.33 17.75 -10.91
N SER A 271 14.05 18.07 -11.03
CA SER A 271 13.45 19.29 -10.46
C SER A 271 13.08 19.15 -8.98
N PHE A 272 13.22 17.94 -8.40
CA PHE A 272 12.96 17.70 -6.98
C PHE A 272 14.24 17.85 -6.14
N ARG A 273 14.08 18.24 -4.87
CA ARG A 273 15.15 18.29 -3.87
C ARG A 273 14.79 17.36 -2.72
N ILE A 274 15.83 16.72 -2.15
CA ILE A 274 15.67 15.72 -1.08
C ILE A 274 16.59 16.07 0.07
N THR A 275 16.05 16.14 1.29
CA THR A 275 16.81 16.25 2.53
C THR A 275 16.39 15.15 3.49
N GLY A 276 17.19 14.07 3.58
CA GLY A 276 16.77 12.85 4.27
C GLY A 276 15.53 12.26 3.60
N SER A 277 14.44 12.13 4.35
CA SER A 277 13.13 11.71 3.84
C SER A 277 12.24 12.85 3.35
N PHE A 278 12.64 14.12 3.51
CA PHE A 278 11.85 15.27 3.08
C PHE A 278 12.03 15.57 1.60
N VAL A 279 10.92 15.73 0.89
CA VAL A 279 10.84 15.95 -0.56
C VAL A 279 10.28 17.34 -0.82
N GLU A 280 10.88 18.05 -1.77
CA GLU A 280 10.38 19.30 -2.33
C GLU A 280 10.35 19.21 -3.86
N TRP A 281 9.22 19.52 -4.48
CA TRP A 281 9.08 19.48 -5.94
C TRP A 281 7.91 20.35 -6.40
N GLN A 282 8.13 21.27 -7.34
CA GLN A 282 7.06 22.08 -7.95
C GLN A 282 6.03 22.62 -6.93
N LYS A 283 6.53 23.22 -5.83
CA LYS A 283 5.79 23.74 -4.66
C LYS A 283 5.20 22.69 -3.70
N TRP A 284 5.15 21.41 -4.07
CA TRP A 284 4.86 20.32 -3.14
C TRP A 284 5.98 20.14 -2.14
N ASN A 285 5.59 19.76 -0.92
CA ASN A 285 6.52 19.25 0.08
C ASN A 285 5.85 18.23 1.00
N PHE A 286 6.59 17.17 1.31
CA PHE A 286 6.13 16.04 2.12
C PHE A 286 7.32 15.20 2.61
N ARG A 287 7.06 14.15 3.40
CA ARG A 287 8.07 13.18 3.83
C ARG A 287 7.71 11.76 3.40
N VAL A 288 8.70 11.00 2.97
CA VAL A 288 8.59 9.57 2.65
C VAL A 288 8.89 8.73 3.89
N GLY A 289 7.91 7.94 4.32
CA GLY A 289 8.02 6.92 5.35
C GLY A 289 7.79 5.52 4.77
N PHE A 290 8.11 4.49 5.57
CA PHE A 290 7.90 3.11 5.18
C PHE A 290 7.67 2.21 6.41
N THR A 291 6.71 1.29 6.35
CA THR A 291 6.46 0.29 7.40
C THR A 291 6.34 -1.12 6.78
N PRO A 292 6.68 -2.20 7.50
CA PRO A 292 6.56 -3.56 6.98
C PRO A 292 5.12 -3.97 6.67
N LYS A 293 4.12 -3.38 7.34
CA LYS A 293 2.71 -3.68 7.11
C LYS A 293 2.11 -2.89 5.95
N GLU A 294 2.25 -1.56 5.94
CA GLU A 294 1.63 -0.66 4.95
C GLU A 294 2.49 -0.48 3.68
N GLY A 295 3.80 -0.71 3.78
CA GLY A 295 4.75 -0.26 2.79
C GLY A 295 4.89 1.27 2.83
N LEU A 296 4.67 1.93 1.69
CA LEU A 296 4.87 3.38 1.53
C LEU A 296 3.87 4.23 2.34
N VAL A 297 4.39 5.17 3.12
CA VAL A 297 3.61 6.19 3.85
C VAL A 297 4.09 7.58 3.45
N ILE A 298 3.17 8.49 3.13
CA ILE A 298 3.49 9.89 2.83
C ILE A 298 3.00 10.78 3.97
N HIS A 299 3.90 11.55 4.59
CA HIS A 299 3.57 12.42 5.72
C HIS A 299 3.67 13.91 5.39
N SER A 300 2.95 14.73 6.15
CA SER A 300 3.03 16.19 6.16
C SER A 300 2.90 16.81 4.76
N VAL A 301 1.93 16.35 3.96
CA VAL A 301 1.69 16.83 2.60
C VAL A 301 1.19 18.28 2.62
N ALA A 302 1.94 19.16 1.95
CA ALA A 302 1.59 20.57 1.83
C ALA A 302 2.02 21.14 0.47
N TYR A 303 1.48 22.31 0.16
CA TYR A 303 1.78 23.07 -1.05
C TYR A 303 2.20 24.50 -0.70
N VAL A 304 3.24 25.02 -1.35
CA VAL A 304 3.70 26.41 -1.17
C VAL A 304 2.96 27.34 -2.14
N ASP A 305 2.10 28.20 -1.61
CA ASP A 305 1.22 29.08 -2.39
C ASP A 305 1.54 30.57 -2.17
N GLY A 306 2.56 31.06 -2.91
CA GLY A 306 2.96 32.47 -2.92
C GLY A 306 3.06 33.09 -1.53
N ASN A 307 2.39 34.21 -1.30
CA ASN A 307 2.39 34.92 -0.02
C ASN A 307 1.60 34.22 1.08
N ARG A 308 0.77 33.22 0.76
CA ARG A 308 0.11 32.37 1.77
C ARG A 308 1.10 31.36 2.36
N GLY A 309 2.18 31.08 1.66
CA GLY A 309 3.25 30.17 2.08
C GLY A 309 2.79 28.72 2.11
N ARG A 310 3.29 27.96 3.10
CA ARG A 310 3.06 26.51 3.20
C ARG A 310 1.65 26.21 3.70
N ARG A 311 0.82 25.63 2.84
CA ARG A 311 -0.58 25.29 3.11
C ARG A 311 -0.76 23.77 3.23
N PRO A 312 -1.14 23.24 4.40
CA PRO A 312 -1.34 21.80 4.61
C PRO A 312 -2.52 21.23 3.82
N ILE A 313 -2.39 19.97 3.39
CA ILE A 313 -3.41 19.23 2.64
C ILE A 313 -3.75 17.92 3.36
N ALA A 314 -2.74 17.14 3.73
CA ALA A 314 -2.89 15.90 4.48
C ALA A 314 -1.73 15.72 5.46
N HIS A 315 -2.02 15.20 6.65
CA HIS A 315 -1.01 14.81 7.63
C HIS A 315 -0.37 13.48 7.25
N ARG A 316 -1.15 12.53 6.73
CA ARG A 316 -0.71 11.18 6.41
C ARG A 316 -1.53 10.56 5.28
N LEU A 317 -0.88 9.91 4.32
CA LEU A 317 -1.49 9.11 3.25
C LEU A 317 -0.81 7.73 3.21
N SER A 318 -1.56 6.65 3.27
CA SER A 318 -1.04 5.28 3.08
C SER A 318 -2.12 4.30 2.67
N PHE A 319 -1.70 3.10 2.27
CA PHE A 319 -2.56 1.93 2.16
C PHE A 319 -2.44 1.11 3.44
N VAL A 320 -3.57 0.85 4.09
CA VAL A 320 -3.60 0.22 5.43
C VAL A 320 -4.15 -1.19 5.42
N GLU A 321 -4.79 -1.61 4.33
CA GLU A 321 -5.23 -2.98 4.15
C GLU A 321 -5.46 -3.28 2.67
N MET A 322 -5.32 -4.56 2.33
CA MET A 322 -5.72 -5.13 1.05
C MET A 322 -6.41 -6.46 1.30
N VAL A 323 -7.58 -6.70 0.69
CA VAL A 323 -8.33 -7.96 0.86
C VAL A 323 -8.70 -8.56 -0.49
N VAL A 324 -8.39 -9.85 -0.68
CA VAL A 324 -8.62 -10.57 -1.95
C VAL A 324 -9.58 -11.75 -1.78
N PRO A 325 -10.90 -11.54 -1.73
CA PRO A 325 -11.87 -12.63 -1.65
C PRO A 325 -12.09 -13.33 -2.99
N TYR A 326 -11.99 -14.66 -2.99
CA TYR A 326 -12.31 -15.50 -4.15
C TYR A 326 -13.79 -15.94 -4.13
N GLY A 327 -14.39 -16.06 -5.32
CA GLY A 327 -15.81 -16.31 -5.52
C GLY A 327 -16.20 -17.77 -5.77
N ASP A 328 -15.28 -18.73 -5.58
CA ASP A 328 -15.57 -20.16 -5.75
C ASP A 328 -15.83 -20.83 -4.38
N PRO A 329 -17.01 -21.45 -4.16
CA PRO A 329 -17.38 -22.05 -2.89
C PRO A 329 -16.73 -23.43 -2.61
N ASN A 330 -16.01 -24.01 -3.57
CA ASN A 330 -15.38 -25.31 -3.39
C ASN A 330 -14.10 -25.19 -2.53
N GLU A 331 -13.72 -26.27 -1.83
CA GLU A 331 -12.40 -26.36 -1.19
C GLU A 331 -11.31 -26.47 -2.29
N PRO A 332 -10.15 -25.80 -2.14
CA PRO A 332 -9.76 -24.88 -1.07
C PRO A 332 -10.11 -23.41 -1.36
N HIS A 333 -10.87 -23.11 -2.41
CA HIS A 333 -11.11 -21.75 -2.88
C HIS A 333 -11.97 -20.89 -1.95
N TYR A 334 -12.99 -21.44 -1.28
CA TYR A 334 -13.89 -20.63 -0.43
C TYR A 334 -13.15 -19.92 0.72
N ARG A 335 -11.99 -20.46 1.13
CA ARG A 335 -11.16 -19.89 2.19
C ARG A 335 -10.15 -18.87 1.70
N LYS A 336 -9.92 -18.73 0.39
CA LYS A 336 -9.02 -17.73 -0.19
C LYS A 336 -9.64 -16.32 -0.05
N ASN A 337 -9.27 -15.62 1.01
CA ASN A 337 -9.70 -14.25 1.33
C ASN A 337 -8.57 -13.55 2.10
N ALA A 338 -7.40 -13.48 1.48
CA ALA A 338 -6.18 -13.00 2.13
C ALA A 338 -6.31 -11.52 2.51
N PHE A 339 -5.81 -11.16 3.70
CA PHE A 339 -5.63 -9.78 4.15
C PHE A 339 -4.15 -9.41 3.93
N ASP A 340 -3.75 -9.17 2.69
CA ASP A 340 -2.34 -9.14 2.28
C ASP A 340 -1.48 -8.17 3.12
N ALA A 341 -2.04 -7.05 3.59
CA ALA A 341 -1.30 -6.17 4.50
C ALA A 341 -1.23 -6.75 5.92
N GLY A 342 -2.37 -7.13 6.51
CA GLY A 342 -2.43 -7.56 7.90
C GLY A 342 -1.98 -9.00 8.20
N GLU A 343 -2.05 -9.90 7.23
CA GLU A 343 -1.69 -11.32 7.32
C GLU A 343 -0.25 -11.59 6.84
N ASP A 344 0.28 -10.80 5.90
CA ASP A 344 1.61 -11.02 5.30
C ASP A 344 2.53 -9.78 5.37
N GLY A 345 1.99 -8.59 5.11
CA GLY A 345 2.69 -7.30 5.16
C GLY A 345 3.16 -6.82 3.80
N LEU A 346 2.55 -5.74 3.28
CA LEU A 346 2.87 -5.20 1.96
C LEU A 346 4.33 -4.74 1.87
N GLY A 347 4.80 -4.03 2.90
CA GLY A 347 6.16 -3.48 2.93
C GLY A 347 7.24 -4.53 3.15
N LYS A 348 6.94 -5.58 3.93
CA LYS A 348 7.85 -6.69 4.20
C LYS A 348 8.12 -7.51 2.94
N ASN A 349 7.13 -7.60 2.06
CA ASN A 349 7.21 -8.29 0.78
C ASN A 349 7.62 -7.36 -0.38
N ALA A 350 8.14 -6.16 -0.08
CA ALA A 350 8.58 -5.22 -1.10
C ALA A 350 9.84 -5.68 -1.85
N HIS A 351 10.01 -5.19 -3.06
CA HIS A 351 11.15 -5.51 -3.91
C HIS A 351 12.28 -4.51 -3.78
N SER A 352 13.50 -5.00 -4.00
CA SER A 352 14.64 -4.14 -4.35
C SER A 352 14.51 -3.73 -5.82
N LEU A 353 14.04 -2.51 -6.07
CA LEU A 353 13.74 -2.02 -7.41
C LEU A 353 15.02 -1.79 -8.22
N LYS A 354 15.06 -2.30 -9.46
CA LYS A 354 16.21 -2.19 -10.35
C LYS A 354 16.05 -1.00 -11.29
N LYS A 355 17.10 -0.17 -11.34
CA LYS A 355 17.20 0.98 -12.24
C LYS A 355 17.05 0.54 -13.69
N GLY A 356 16.15 1.19 -14.43
CA GLY A 356 15.92 0.94 -15.85
C GLY A 356 14.95 -0.22 -16.15
N CYS A 357 14.61 -1.06 -15.17
CA CYS A 357 13.60 -2.11 -15.29
C CYS A 357 12.28 -1.67 -14.66
N ASP A 358 12.29 -1.44 -13.33
CA ASP A 358 11.08 -1.11 -12.57
C ASP A 358 10.77 0.39 -12.61
N CYS A 359 11.82 1.22 -12.67
CA CYS A 359 11.73 2.67 -12.77
C CYS A 359 12.68 3.20 -13.85
N LEU A 360 12.13 4.01 -14.77
CA LEU A 360 12.84 4.56 -15.92
C LEU A 360 13.05 6.08 -15.79
N GLY A 361 14.25 6.56 -16.12
CA GLY A 361 14.62 7.97 -16.05
C GLY A 361 15.60 8.28 -14.92
N TYR A 362 15.56 9.51 -14.40
CA TYR A 362 16.35 9.91 -13.23
C TYR A 362 15.61 9.51 -11.95
N ILE A 363 16.12 8.49 -11.26
CA ILE A 363 15.46 7.91 -10.09
C ILE A 363 16.22 8.24 -8.80
N LYS A 364 15.49 8.68 -7.78
CA LYS A 364 15.93 8.68 -6.39
C LYS A 364 15.30 7.47 -5.69
N TYR A 365 16.16 6.64 -5.10
CA TYR A 365 15.73 5.53 -4.27
C TYR A 365 15.83 5.84 -2.77
N PHE A 366 14.93 5.23 -1.98
CA PHE A 366 15.01 5.13 -0.53
C PHE A 366 15.03 3.67 -0.11
N ASP A 367 15.93 3.35 0.83
CA ASP A 367 16.02 2.02 1.42
C ASP A 367 14.99 1.89 2.56
N ALA A 368 14.57 0.67 2.83
CA ALA A 368 13.73 0.34 3.98
C ALA A 368 14.47 -0.60 4.93
N HIS A 369 14.34 -0.37 6.23
CA HIS A 369 14.93 -1.22 7.27
C HIS A 369 13.83 -1.82 8.14
N PHE A 370 13.92 -3.11 8.44
CA PHE A 370 12.99 -3.84 9.29
C PHE A 370 13.71 -4.98 10.01
N THR A 371 12.98 -5.77 10.79
CA THR A 371 13.51 -6.97 11.43
C THR A 371 13.16 -8.22 10.65
N ASN A 372 14.09 -9.15 10.59
CA ASN A 372 13.76 -10.54 10.31
C ASN A 372 13.07 -11.18 11.52
N PHE A 373 12.51 -12.39 11.34
CA PHE A 373 11.77 -13.08 12.39
C PHE A 373 12.55 -13.23 13.70
N THR A 374 13.88 -13.37 13.64
CA THR A 374 14.76 -13.53 14.80
C THR A 374 15.29 -12.21 15.35
N GLY A 375 14.80 -11.05 14.88
CA GLY A 375 15.21 -9.72 15.35
C GLY A 375 16.54 -9.20 14.79
N GLY A 376 17.12 -9.88 13.80
CA GLY A 376 18.20 -9.31 12.99
C GLY A 376 17.66 -8.18 12.10
N VAL A 377 18.46 -7.16 11.81
CA VAL A 377 18.03 -6.07 10.91
C VAL A 377 18.21 -6.52 9.47
N GLU A 378 17.16 -6.38 8.68
CA GLU A 378 17.17 -6.54 7.23
C GLU A 378 16.97 -5.21 6.54
N THR A 379 17.56 -5.07 5.35
CA THR A 379 17.47 -3.86 4.52
C THR A 379 17.05 -4.25 3.13
N ILE A 380 15.95 -3.67 2.64
CA ILE A 380 15.63 -3.67 1.21
C ILE A 380 16.24 -2.41 0.63
N GLU A 381 17.34 -2.60 -0.09
CA GLU A 381 17.94 -1.53 -0.88
C GLU A 381 17.03 -1.15 -2.04
N ASN A 382 16.92 0.14 -2.34
CA ASN A 382 16.07 0.65 -3.41
C ASN A 382 14.59 0.26 -3.29
N CYS A 383 14.07 0.22 -2.06
CA CYS A 383 12.70 -0.20 -1.76
C CYS A 383 11.62 0.75 -2.32
N VAL A 384 11.87 2.06 -2.22
CA VAL A 384 10.95 3.09 -2.72
C VAL A 384 11.63 3.85 -3.85
N CYS A 385 10.90 4.03 -4.95
CA CYS A 385 11.30 4.79 -6.11
C CYS A 385 10.63 6.16 -6.12
N LEU A 386 11.40 7.21 -6.40
CA LEU A 386 10.91 8.57 -6.59
C LEU A 386 11.52 9.17 -7.85
N HIS A 387 10.66 9.65 -8.75
CA HIS A 387 11.07 10.31 -9.99
C HIS A 387 10.01 11.28 -10.47
N GLU A 388 10.38 12.20 -11.35
CA GLU A 388 9.41 13.00 -12.11
C GLU A 388 9.36 12.51 -13.55
N GLU A 389 8.19 12.63 -14.17
CA GLU A 389 7.97 12.23 -15.56
C GLU A 389 7.07 13.21 -16.30
N ASP A 390 7.26 13.33 -17.61
CA ASP A 390 6.35 14.07 -18.48
C ASP A 390 4.96 13.41 -18.45
N HIS A 391 3.93 14.24 -18.44
CA HIS A 391 2.55 13.80 -18.44
C HIS A 391 1.71 14.59 -19.46
N GLY A 392 2.27 14.80 -20.65
CA GLY A 392 1.57 15.42 -21.77
C GLY A 392 1.25 16.90 -21.57
N ILE A 393 0.08 17.33 -22.02
CA ILE A 393 -0.36 18.73 -21.96
C ILE A 393 -0.98 19.02 -20.59
N LEU A 394 -0.50 20.08 -19.93
CA LEU A 394 -1.09 20.61 -18.70
C LEU A 394 -2.29 21.51 -19.01
N TRP A 395 -2.08 22.49 -19.90
CA TRP A 395 -3.16 23.30 -20.46
C TRP A 395 -2.75 23.89 -21.82
N LYS A 396 -3.74 24.15 -22.68
CA LYS A 396 -3.56 24.79 -23.98
C LYS A 396 -4.74 25.71 -24.26
N HIS A 397 -4.47 26.88 -24.82
CA HIS A 397 -5.50 27.77 -25.36
C HIS A 397 -5.03 28.35 -26.69
N GLN A 398 -5.97 28.57 -27.61
CA GLN A 398 -5.75 29.32 -28.84
C GLN A 398 -6.87 30.33 -29.01
N ASP A 399 -6.51 31.61 -29.16
CA ASP A 399 -7.47 32.65 -29.48
C ASP A 399 -7.61 32.76 -30.99
N TRP A 400 -8.76 32.36 -31.51
CA TRP A 400 -9.03 32.38 -32.95
C TRP A 400 -9.01 33.80 -33.56
N ARG A 401 -9.22 34.85 -32.75
CA ARG A 401 -9.24 36.24 -33.24
C ARG A 401 -7.83 36.75 -33.53
N THR A 402 -6.86 36.34 -32.72
CA THR A 402 -5.46 36.74 -32.87
C THR A 402 -4.61 35.67 -33.56
N GLY A 403 -5.08 34.43 -33.58
CA GLY A 403 -4.33 33.26 -34.06
C GLY A 403 -3.29 32.74 -33.06
N LEU A 404 -3.06 33.43 -31.94
CA LEU A 404 -2.04 33.09 -30.95
C LEU A 404 -2.45 31.89 -30.10
N ALA A 405 -1.46 31.07 -29.74
CA ALA A 405 -1.65 29.90 -28.88
C ALA A 405 -0.64 29.87 -27.73
N GLU A 406 -1.10 29.42 -26.57
CA GLU A 406 -0.31 29.16 -25.38
C GLU A 406 -0.43 27.68 -25.00
N VAL A 407 0.68 27.04 -24.63
CA VAL A 407 0.75 25.64 -24.20
C VAL A 407 1.67 25.52 -22.98
N ARG A 408 1.26 24.73 -22.00
CA ARG A 408 2.12 24.23 -20.93
C ARG A 408 2.11 22.71 -20.93
N ARG A 409 3.30 22.11 -20.78
CA ARG A 409 3.43 20.67 -20.57
C ARG A 409 3.31 20.34 -19.09
N SER A 410 2.76 19.18 -18.79
CA SER A 410 2.61 18.66 -17.44
C SER A 410 3.80 17.79 -17.09
N ARG A 411 4.21 17.88 -15.83
CA ARG A 411 5.01 16.85 -15.17
C ARG A 411 4.25 16.35 -13.95
N ARG A 412 4.49 15.09 -13.59
CA ARG A 412 4.08 14.53 -12.30
C ARG A 412 5.29 13.97 -11.55
N LEU A 413 5.29 14.11 -10.23
CA LEU A 413 6.22 13.42 -9.35
C LEU A 413 5.57 12.14 -8.87
N THR A 414 6.26 11.02 -9.05
CA THR A 414 5.83 9.69 -8.66
C THR A 414 6.63 9.23 -7.46
N VAL A 415 5.95 8.66 -6.46
CA VAL A 415 6.56 7.93 -5.34
C VAL A 415 5.90 6.56 -5.26
N SER A 416 6.68 5.49 -5.35
CA SER A 416 6.12 4.14 -5.45
C SER A 416 6.98 3.04 -4.81
N PHE A 417 6.33 1.92 -4.53
CA PHE A 417 6.99 0.65 -4.24
C PHE A 417 6.21 -0.49 -4.90
N ILE A 418 6.86 -1.65 -5.05
CA ILE A 418 6.27 -2.87 -5.61
C ILE A 418 6.50 -4.00 -4.60
N CYS A 419 5.51 -4.86 -4.40
CA CYS A 419 5.61 -6.06 -3.56
C CYS A 419 4.98 -7.28 -4.26
N THR A 420 5.49 -8.48 -3.93
CA THR A 420 4.89 -9.76 -4.34
C THR A 420 4.22 -10.42 -3.14
N ILE A 421 2.94 -10.75 -3.26
CA ILE A 421 2.22 -11.55 -2.27
C ILE A 421 1.85 -12.87 -2.93
N ALA A 422 2.62 -13.91 -2.60
CA ALA A 422 2.57 -15.21 -3.25
C ALA A 422 2.62 -15.08 -4.79
N ASN A 423 1.49 -15.29 -5.47
CA ASN A 423 1.39 -15.33 -6.92
C ASN A 423 1.20 -13.95 -7.59
N TYR A 424 0.83 -12.90 -6.86
CA TYR A 424 0.51 -11.58 -7.42
C TYR A 424 1.57 -10.52 -7.11
N GLU A 425 1.76 -9.60 -8.05
CA GLU A 425 2.52 -8.37 -7.85
C GLU A 425 1.60 -7.15 -7.77
N TYR A 426 1.87 -6.30 -6.78
CA TYR A 426 1.19 -5.02 -6.60
C TYR A 426 2.18 -3.86 -6.58
N GLY A 427 1.94 -2.88 -7.44
CA GLY A 427 2.65 -1.60 -7.41
C GLY A 427 1.75 -0.51 -6.86
N PHE A 428 2.19 0.17 -5.79
CA PHE A 428 1.45 1.26 -5.15
C PHE A 428 2.12 2.60 -5.46
N TYR A 429 1.36 3.54 -6.02
CA TYR A 429 1.87 4.80 -6.53
C TYR A 429 1.09 5.98 -5.92
N TRP A 430 1.83 6.98 -5.46
CA TRP A 430 1.30 8.32 -5.20
C TRP A 430 1.93 9.30 -6.20
N HIS A 431 1.08 9.97 -6.98
CA HIS A 431 1.49 10.98 -7.94
C HIS A 431 1.08 12.38 -7.50
N PHE A 432 2.00 13.34 -7.62
CA PHE A 432 1.76 14.76 -7.35
C PHE A 432 1.90 15.55 -8.65
N TYR A 433 0.96 16.47 -8.92
CA TYR A 433 0.89 17.19 -10.19
C TYR A 433 1.08 18.69 -10.02
N GLN A 434 1.51 19.37 -11.10
CA GLN A 434 1.70 20.83 -11.10
C GLN A 434 0.39 21.62 -10.96
N ASP A 435 -0.76 21.04 -11.27
CA ASP A 435 -2.09 21.62 -11.07
C ASP A 435 -2.62 21.45 -9.63
N GLY A 436 -1.83 20.86 -8.74
CA GLY A 436 -2.18 20.69 -7.33
C GLY A 436 -3.00 19.44 -7.02
N LYS A 437 -3.29 18.55 -7.99
CA LYS A 437 -3.94 17.27 -7.67
C LYS A 437 -2.92 16.23 -7.16
N ILE A 438 -3.44 15.29 -6.37
CA ILE A 438 -2.75 14.07 -5.94
C ILE A 438 -3.53 12.90 -6.53
N GLU A 439 -2.85 11.92 -7.10
CA GLU A 439 -3.45 10.69 -7.60
C GLU A 439 -2.86 9.50 -6.85
N SER A 440 -3.73 8.56 -6.52
CA SER A 440 -3.38 7.24 -6.05
C SER A 440 -3.60 6.26 -7.19
N GLU A 441 -2.60 5.45 -7.52
CA GLU A 441 -2.70 4.38 -8.52
C GLU A 441 -2.15 3.07 -7.92
N VAL A 442 -2.91 1.99 -8.06
CA VAL A 442 -2.47 0.63 -7.80
C VAL A 442 -2.42 -0.11 -9.13
N LYS A 443 -1.30 -0.79 -9.37
CA LYS A 443 -1.07 -1.66 -10.52
C LYS A 443 -1.05 -3.11 -10.04
N LEU A 444 -1.89 -3.95 -10.63
CA LEU A 444 -1.98 -5.37 -10.35
C LEU A 444 -1.46 -6.13 -11.57
N THR A 445 -0.54 -7.07 -11.36
CA THR A 445 0.01 -7.96 -12.39
C THR A 445 0.43 -9.27 -11.73
N GLY A 446 1.17 -10.11 -12.43
CA GLY A 446 1.64 -11.39 -11.90
C GLY A 446 0.85 -12.58 -12.38
N ILE A 447 0.87 -13.64 -11.58
CA ILE A 447 0.37 -14.95 -11.98
C ILE A 447 -0.99 -15.17 -11.34
N LEU A 448 -1.96 -15.70 -12.09
CA LEU A 448 -3.27 -16.07 -11.56
C LEU A 448 -3.12 -17.22 -10.53
N SER A 449 -3.85 -17.16 -9.41
CA SER A 449 -3.97 -18.34 -8.52
C SER A 449 -4.99 -19.31 -9.13
N LEU A 450 -4.50 -20.42 -9.66
CA LEU A 450 -5.29 -21.39 -10.42
C LEU A 450 -5.89 -22.50 -9.54
N GLY A 451 -6.83 -23.23 -10.12
CA GLY A 451 -7.39 -24.49 -9.61
C GLY A 451 -7.44 -25.55 -10.70
N ALA A 452 -7.59 -26.82 -10.29
CA ALA A 452 -7.71 -27.94 -11.22
C ALA A 452 -9.18 -28.37 -11.39
N LEU A 453 -9.51 -28.80 -12.60
CA LEU A 453 -10.80 -29.34 -12.99
C LEU A 453 -10.68 -30.83 -13.33
N MET A 454 -11.68 -31.61 -12.94
CA MET A 454 -11.83 -32.97 -13.46
C MET A 454 -12.02 -32.94 -14.99
N PRO A 455 -11.62 -34.00 -15.72
CA PRO A 455 -11.88 -34.09 -17.15
C PRO A 455 -13.37 -33.87 -17.49
N GLY A 456 -13.65 -32.88 -18.35
CA GLY A 456 -15.01 -32.50 -18.75
C GLY A 456 -15.78 -31.64 -17.75
N GLU A 457 -15.22 -31.34 -16.58
CA GLU A 457 -15.82 -30.42 -15.60
C GLU A 457 -15.76 -28.98 -16.12
N GLN A 458 -16.82 -28.21 -15.83
CA GLN A 458 -16.86 -26.77 -16.02
C GLN A 458 -17.43 -26.14 -14.75
N ARG A 459 -16.82 -25.05 -14.29
CA ARG A 459 -17.29 -24.29 -13.12
C ARG A 459 -17.69 -22.88 -13.56
N LYS A 460 -18.88 -22.44 -13.16
CA LYS A 460 -19.34 -21.06 -13.41
C LYS A 460 -18.59 -20.00 -12.58
N TYR A 461 -17.76 -20.43 -11.63
CA TYR A 461 -17.05 -19.57 -10.68
C TYR A 461 -15.65 -19.17 -11.16
N GLY A 462 -15.37 -19.28 -12.45
CA GLY A 462 -14.07 -18.97 -13.02
C GLY A 462 -14.05 -19.20 -14.53
N THR A 463 -12.87 -19.01 -15.10
CA THR A 463 -12.61 -19.18 -16.53
C THR A 463 -11.66 -20.35 -16.72
N THR A 464 -12.01 -21.30 -17.59
CA THR A 464 -11.09 -22.36 -18.02
C THR A 464 -9.97 -21.73 -18.86
N ILE A 465 -8.73 -21.84 -18.41
CA ILE A 465 -7.54 -21.22 -19.03
C ILE A 465 -6.79 -22.22 -19.91
N ALA A 466 -6.71 -23.48 -19.48
CA ALA A 466 -6.12 -24.58 -20.24
C ALA A 466 -6.87 -25.88 -19.94
N PRO A 467 -6.64 -27.00 -20.66
CA PRO A 467 -7.26 -28.28 -20.34
C PRO A 467 -7.07 -28.64 -18.86
N SER A 468 -8.19 -28.92 -18.16
CA SER A 468 -8.20 -29.21 -16.71
C SER A 468 -7.69 -28.10 -15.78
N LEU A 469 -7.49 -26.88 -16.27
CA LEU A 469 -6.96 -25.75 -15.50
C LEU A 469 -7.91 -24.55 -15.61
N TYR A 470 -8.26 -23.95 -14.47
CA TYR A 470 -9.14 -22.78 -14.47
C TYR A 470 -8.69 -21.75 -13.44
N ALA A 471 -9.05 -20.50 -13.68
CA ALA A 471 -8.81 -19.37 -12.80
C ALA A 471 -10.14 -18.95 -12.14
N PRO A 472 -10.29 -19.10 -10.82
CA PRO A 472 -11.51 -18.67 -10.14
C PRO A 472 -11.66 -17.14 -10.15
N VAL A 473 -12.90 -16.66 -10.24
CA VAL A 473 -13.21 -15.23 -10.11
C VAL A 473 -12.86 -14.75 -8.70
N HIS A 474 -12.41 -13.51 -8.58
CA HIS A 474 -12.05 -12.91 -7.31
C HIS A 474 -12.15 -11.38 -7.39
N GLN A 475 -12.08 -10.73 -6.24
CA GLN A 475 -12.02 -9.27 -6.16
C GLN A 475 -10.74 -8.84 -5.47
N HIS A 476 -10.24 -7.67 -5.81
CA HIS A 476 -9.13 -7.01 -5.13
C HIS A 476 -9.65 -5.75 -4.48
N PHE A 477 -9.58 -5.63 -3.17
CA PHE A 477 -9.96 -4.42 -2.43
C PHE A 477 -8.76 -3.77 -1.78
N PHE A 478 -8.64 -2.47 -1.91
CA PHE A 478 -7.57 -1.64 -1.35
C PHE A 478 -8.17 -0.60 -0.42
N VAL A 479 -7.53 -0.36 0.73
CA VAL A 479 -7.99 0.65 1.69
C VAL A 479 -6.94 1.74 1.83
N ALA A 480 -7.23 2.92 1.29
CA ALA A 480 -6.43 4.12 1.50
C ALA A 480 -6.91 4.85 2.77
N ARG A 481 -6.00 5.05 3.72
CA ARG A 481 -6.22 5.89 4.91
C ARG A 481 -5.58 7.24 4.68
N MET A 482 -6.39 8.29 4.75
CA MET A 482 -5.98 9.67 4.50
C MET A 482 -6.36 10.54 5.68
N ASP A 483 -5.36 10.91 6.48
CA ASP A 483 -5.52 11.89 7.56
C ASP A 483 -5.43 13.30 6.96
N MET A 484 -6.59 13.94 6.80
CA MET A 484 -6.71 15.19 6.06
C MET A 484 -6.45 16.41 6.96
N ALA A 485 -5.85 17.45 6.38
CA ALA A 485 -5.44 18.66 7.10
C ALA A 485 -5.61 19.93 6.24
N VAL A 486 -6.64 19.99 5.39
CA VAL A 486 -6.83 21.04 4.39
C VAL A 486 -6.85 22.42 5.04
N ASP A 487 -5.82 23.23 4.78
CA ASP A 487 -5.59 24.56 5.38
C ASP A 487 -5.67 24.61 6.92
N CYS A 488 -5.56 23.47 7.60
CA CYS A 488 -5.51 23.42 9.06
C CYS A 488 -4.08 23.59 9.53
N LYS A 489 -3.83 24.59 10.37
CA LYS A 489 -2.57 24.68 11.10
C LYS A 489 -2.52 23.60 12.19
N PRO A 490 -1.33 23.34 12.76
CA PRO A 490 -1.20 22.44 13.90
C PRO A 490 -2.18 22.79 15.03
N ASN A 491 -2.91 21.78 15.51
CA ASN A 491 -3.97 21.89 16.54
C ASN A 491 -5.26 22.61 16.10
N GLU A 492 -5.38 23.06 14.85
CA GLU A 492 -6.65 23.51 14.29
C GLU A 492 -7.43 22.29 13.78
N ALA A 493 -8.70 22.21 14.16
CA ALA A 493 -9.62 21.17 13.75
C ALA A 493 -10.79 21.83 13.02
N TYR A 494 -10.54 22.40 11.84
CA TYR A 494 -11.55 23.14 11.07
C TYR A 494 -11.95 22.42 9.79
N ASN A 495 -11.68 21.12 9.70
CA ASN A 495 -12.10 20.31 8.55
C ASN A 495 -13.45 19.66 8.83
N GLN A 496 -14.24 19.56 7.76
CA GLN A 496 -15.49 18.83 7.69
C GLN A 496 -15.62 18.21 6.30
N VAL A 497 -16.49 17.21 6.15
CA VAL A 497 -16.70 16.51 4.87
C VAL A 497 -18.08 16.80 4.31
N VAL A 498 -18.11 17.20 3.05
CA VAL A 498 -19.34 17.43 2.30
C VAL A 498 -19.43 16.41 1.17
N GLU A 499 -20.55 15.73 1.10
CA GLU A 499 -20.93 14.97 -0.09
C GLU A 499 -21.58 15.89 -1.11
N VAL A 500 -21.25 15.68 -2.39
CA VAL A 500 -21.84 16.43 -3.49
C VAL A 500 -22.43 15.46 -4.50
N ASN A 501 -23.69 15.68 -4.85
CA ASN A 501 -24.42 14.96 -5.90
C ASN A 501 -24.90 15.95 -6.97
N VAL A 502 -24.93 15.52 -8.23
CA VAL A 502 -25.53 16.28 -9.33
C VAL A 502 -27.02 15.93 -9.43
N LYS A 503 -27.88 16.94 -9.37
CA LYS A 503 -29.33 16.81 -9.52
C LYS A 503 -29.83 17.49 -10.78
N VAL A 504 -30.76 16.84 -11.47
CA VAL A 504 -31.49 17.42 -12.61
C VAL A 504 -32.58 18.34 -12.07
N GLU A 505 -32.66 19.56 -12.61
CA GLU A 505 -33.70 20.51 -12.25
C GLU A 505 -35.05 20.05 -12.84
N SER A 506 -36.11 20.18 -12.05
CA SER A 506 -37.47 19.83 -12.46
C SER A 506 -37.93 20.69 -13.66
N SER A 507 -38.83 20.13 -14.49
CA SER A 507 -39.44 20.88 -15.60
C SER A 507 -40.30 22.03 -15.07
N GLY A 508 -40.24 23.21 -15.68
CA GLY A 508 -41.10 24.32 -15.29
C GLY A 508 -40.69 25.67 -15.86
N PRO A 509 -41.32 26.77 -15.42
CA PRO A 509 -41.04 28.13 -15.91
C PRO A 509 -39.57 28.56 -15.76
N ASN A 510 -38.86 28.02 -14.76
CA ASN A 510 -37.45 28.31 -14.50
C ASN A 510 -36.49 27.35 -15.22
N ASN A 511 -37.00 26.35 -15.93
CA ASN A 511 -36.25 25.34 -16.68
C ASN A 511 -37.02 24.96 -17.96
N VAL A 512 -37.42 25.96 -18.75
CA VAL A 512 -38.33 25.80 -19.91
C VAL A 512 -37.80 24.80 -20.96
N HIS A 513 -36.48 24.64 -21.03
CA HIS A 513 -35.83 23.74 -21.98
C HIS A 513 -35.39 22.40 -21.36
N ASN A 514 -35.73 22.15 -20.09
CA ASN A 514 -35.45 20.90 -19.36
C ASN A 514 -33.96 20.46 -19.35
N ASN A 515 -33.03 21.40 -19.50
CA ASN A 515 -31.59 21.12 -19.54
C ASN A 515 -30.85 21.54 -18.26
N GLY A 516 -31.55 22.13 -17.29
CA GLY A 516 -30.98 22.56 -16.03
C GLY A 516 -30.57 21.40 -15.12
N PHE A 517 -29.42 21.54 -14.47
CA PHE A 517 -28.94 20.68 -13.39
C PHE A 517 -28.03 21.49 -12.46
N TYR A 518 -27.84 21.04 -11.23
CA TYR A 518 -27.03 21.71 -10.23
C TYR A 518 -26.33 20.72 -9.29
N ALA A 519 -25.32 21.21 -8.57
CA ALA A 519 -24.68 20.46 -7.49
C ALA A 519 -25.46 20.67 -6.19
N GLU A 520 -25.80 19.59 -5.51
CA GLU A 520 -26.37 19.61 -4.18
C GLU A 520 -25.34 19.11 -3.16
N GLU A 521 -25.13 19.89 -2.10
CA GLU A 521 -24.21 19.56 -1.01
C GLU A 521 -24.97 18.98 0.20
N GLU A 522 -24.50 17.85 0.73
CA GLU A 522 -24.90 17.29 2.02
C GLU A 522 -23.69 17.29 2.96
N LEU A 523 -23.81 17.96 4.11
CA LEU A 523 -22.80 17.89 5.16
C LEU A 523 -22.90 16.53 5.88
N LEU A 524 -21.79 15.80 5.94
CA LEU A 524 -21.68 14.56 6.71
C LEU A 524 -21.31 14.92 8.16
N GLN A 525 -22.29 14.91 9.04
CA GLN A 525 -22.17 15.43 10.42
C GLN A 525 -21.61 14.41 11.40
N SER A 526 -21.76 13.10 11.13
CA SER A 526 -21.36 12.04 12.05
C SER A 526 -20.79 10.81 11.34
N GLU A 527 -20.07 9.96 12.10
CA GLU A 527 -19.43 8.76 11.54
C GLU A 527 -20.42 7.75 10.96
N LEU A 528 -21.60 7.56 11.58
CA LEU A 528 -22.64 6.69 11.02
C LEU A 528 -23.25 7.29 9.75
N GLN A 529 -23.41 8.61 9.68
CA GLN A 529 -23.83 9.27 8.45
C GLN A 529 -22.73 9.15 7.38
N ALA A 530 -21.46 9.08 7.73
CA ALA A 530 -20.37 9.11 6.75
C ALA A 530 -19.93 7.74 6.21
N MET A 531 -20.82 6.75 6.25
CA MET A 531 -20.71 5.49 5.49
C MET A 531 -21.40 5.69 4.14
N ARG A 532 -20.62 5.77 3.07
CA ARG A 532 -21.12 6.18 1.74
C ARG A 532 -20.57 5.29 0.63
N ASP A 533 -21.40 5.10 -0.39
CA ASP A 533 -21.05 4.34 -1.59
C ASP A 533 -20.84 5.29 -2.76
N CYS A 534 -20.04 4.88 -3.74
CA CYS A 534 -19.93 5.62 -4.98
C CYS A 534 -21.24 5.54 -5.76
N ASP A 535 -21.65 6.65 -6.37
CA ASP A 535 -22.82 6.69 -7.25
C ASP A 535 -22.49 7.44 -8.55
N PRO A 536 -22.16 6.71 -9.64
CA PRO A 536 -21.84 7.33 -10.92
C PRO A 536 -23.04 8.00 -11.57
N SER A 537 -24.28 7.64 -11.20
CA SER A 537 -25.49 8.23 -11.79
C SER A 537 -25.72 9.68 -11.35
N SER A 538 -25.20 10.05 -10.18
CA SER A 538 -25.24 11.40 -9.62
C SER A 538 -23.86 12.07 -9.60
N ALA A 539 -22.84 11.46 -10.22
CA ALA A 539 -21.45 11.91 -10.17
C ALA A 539 -20.97 12.21 -8.75
N ARG A 540 -21.37 11.36 -7.79
CA ARG A 540 -21.12 11.55 -6.36
C ARG A 540 -19.62 11.65 -6.05
N HIS A 541 -19.28 12.62 -5.22
CA HIS A 541 -17.92 12.84 -4.73
C HIS A 541 -17.94 13.55 -3.37
N TRP A 542 -16.79 13.59 -2.69
CA TRP A 542 -16.70 14.16 -1.34
C TRP A 542 -15.62 15.23 -1.27
N ILE A 543 -15.86 16.29 -0.49
CA ILE A 543 -14.95 17.42 -0.33
C ILE A 543 -14.62 17.56 1.15
N VAL A 544 -13.33 17.46 1.48
CA VAL A 544 -12.84 17.91 2.79
C VAL A 544 -12.56 19.40 2.68
N ARG A 545 -13.31 20.22 3.42
CA ARG A 545 -13.21 21.68 3.37
C ARG A 545 -12.83 22.27 4.72
N ASN A 546 -12.11 23.39 4.67
CA ASN A 546 -11.79 24.20 5.84
C ASN A 546 -12.91 25.22 6.11
N THR A 547 -13.44 25.27 7.33
CA THR A 547 -14.59 26.13 7.68
C THR A 547 -14.22 27.58 8.00
N ARG A 548 -12.93 27.93 8.00
CA ARG A 548 -12.42 29.27 8.37
C ARG A 548 -11.68 29.95 7.22
N THR A 549 -11.05 29.17 6.37
CA THR A 549 -10.24 29.65 5.26
C THR A 549 -11.08 29.69 3.99
N VAL A 550 -11.12 30.87 3.36
CA VAL A 550 -11.88 31.10 2.13
C VAL A 550 -10.96 31.53 0.99
N ASN A 551 -11.43 31.31 -0.23
CA ASN A 551 -10.79 31.77 -1.45
C ASN A 551 -11.29 33.17 -1.87
N ARG A 552 -10.80 33.67 -3.02
CA ARG A 552 -11.16 34.98 -3.57
C ARG A 552 -12.66 35.22 -3.80
N THR A 553 -13.49 34.17 -3.86
CA THR A 553 -14.95 34.27 -4.03
C THR A 553 -15.71 34.12 -2.70
N GLY A 554 -15.00 34.06 -1.58
CA GLY A 554 -15.59 33.87 -0.25
C GLY A 554 -16.03 32.43 0.05
N GLN A 555 -15.71 31.46 -0.82
CA GLN A 555 -16.06 30.06 -0.62
C GLN A 555 -14.97 29.33 0.19
N PRO A 556 -15.34 28.37 1.06
CA PRO A 556 -14.39 27.52 1.78
C PRO A 556 -13.36 26.85 0.85
N THR A 557 -12.10 26.80 1.28
CA THR A 557 -11.06 26.04 0.60
C THR A 557 -11.23 24.54 0.88
N GLY A 558 -11.10 23.70 -0.15
CA GLY A 558 -11.24 22.25 0.01
C GLY A 558 -10.36 21.40 -0.90
N TYR A 559 -10.29 20.11 -0.61
CA TYR A 559 -9.81 19.06 -1.51
C TYR A 559 -10.92 18.03 -1.71
N LYS A 560 -11.20 17.73 -2.98
CA LYS A 560 -12.24 16.82 -3.46
C LYS A 560 -11.67 15.44 -3.72
N LEU A 561 -12.21 14.41 -3.09
CA LEU A 561 -11.97 13.01 -3.43
C LEU A 561 -12.85 12.62 -4.63
N ILE A 562 -12.20 12.24 -5.73
CA ILE A 562 -12.82 11.75 -6.96
C ILE A 562 -12.71 10.22 -6.97
N PRO A 563 -13.83 9.51 -6.94
CA PRO A 563 -13.81 8.07 -7.11
C PRO A 563 -13.27 7.66 -8.48
N GLY A 564 -12.47 6.59 -8.52
CA GLY A 564 -12.18 5.85 -9.74
C GLY A 564 -13.25 4.79 -10.04
N SER A 565 -12.91 3.84 -10.91
CA SER A 565 -13.71 2.62 -11.11
C SER A 565 -13.76 1.80 -9.82
N ASN A 566 -14.92 1.25 -9.48
CA ASN A 566 -15.17 0.66 -8.17
C ASN A 566 -16.18 -0.49 -8.21
N CYS A 567 -16.12 -1.35 -7.19
CA CYS A 567 -17.14 -2.32 -6.86
C CYS A 567 -17.31 -2.44 -5.34
N LEU A 568 -18.43 -3.03 -4.93
CA LEU A 568 -18.63 -3.57 -3.57
C LEU A 568 -18.44 -5.11 -3.60
N PRO A 569 -18.28 -5.78 -2.44
CA PRO A 569 -18.14 -7.23 -2.38
C PRO A 569 -19.33 -7.98 -3.00
N PHE A 570 -19.04 -8.89 -3.93
CA PHE A 570 -20.02 -9.81 -4.49
C PHE A 570 -20.16 -11.05 -3.60
N CYS A 571 -20.77 -10.87 -2.43
CA CYS A 571 -20.99 -11.94 -1.47
C CYS A 571 -22.33 -11.75 -0.71
N LEU A 572 -22.77 -12.79 0.00
CA LEU A 572 -23.89 -12.67 0.93
C LEU A 572 -23.46 -11.93 2.21
N PRO A 573 -24.38 -11.25 2.92
CA PRO A 573 -24.07 -10.49 4.14
C PRO A 573 -23.39 -11.30 5.25
N GLU A 574 -23.65 -12.61 5.32
CA GLU A 574 -23.12 -13.56 6.32
C GLU A 574 -21.79 -14.20 5.90
N ALA A 575 -21.20 -13.80 4.77
CA ALA A 575 -19.92 -14.32 4.32
C ALA A 575 -18.84 -14.18 5.41
N LYS A 576 -18.13 -15.28 5.69
CA LYS A 576 -17.23 -15.37 6.85
C LYS A 576 -16.11 -14.32 6.84
N PHE A 577 -15.58 -13.97 5.66
CA PHE A 577 -14.54 -12.96 5.54
C PHE A 577 -15.04 -11.55 5.92
N LEU A 578 -16.33 -11.23 5.70
CA LEU A 578 -16.91 -9.93 6.11
C LEU A 578 -16.95 -9.72 7.62
N ARG A 579 -16.76 -10.78 8.43
CA ARG A 579 -16.60 -10.63 9.89
C ARG A 579 -15.33 -9.83 10.22
N ARG A 580 -14.24 -10.07 9.47
CA ARG A 580 -12.96 -9.35 9.61
C ARG A 580 -12.88 -8.15 8.65
N ALA A 581 -13.48 -8.26 7.47
CA ALA A 581 -13.47 -7.26 6.40
C ALA A 581 -14.74 -6.38 6.37
N GLY A 582 -15.30 -6.02 7.53
CA GLY A 582 -16.56 -5.25 7.59
C GLY A 582 -16.47 -3.87 6.91
N PHE A 583 -15.26 -3.33 6.79
CA PHE A 583 -14.96 -2.09 6.07
C PHE A 583 -15.22 -2.17 4.56
N LEU A 584 -15.33 -3.36 3.97
CA LEU A 584 -15.62 -3.50 2.54
C LEU A 584 -17.06 -3.18 2.17
N LYS A 585 -17.95 -3.01 3.15
CA LYS A 585 -19.39 -2.78 2.93
C LYS A 585 -19.71 -1.42 2.30
N HIS A 586 -18.78 -0.46 2.38
CA HIS A 586 -18.94 0.87 1.79
C HIS A 586 -17.65 1.36 1.15
N ASN A 587 -17.76 2.22 0.13
CA ASN A 587 -16.59 2.78 -0.55
C ASN A 587 -15.90 3.89 0.23
N LEU A 588 -16.66 4.67 1.01
CA LEU A 588 -16.12 5.72 1.85
C LEU A 588 -16.61 5.53 3.29
N TRP A 589 -15.66 5.64 4.21
CA TRP A 589 -15.93 5.85 5.62
C TRP A 589 -15.18 7.10 6.08
N VAL A 590 -15.78 7.86 7.00
CA VAL A 590 -15.12 9.01 7.62
C VAL A 590 -15.17 8.86 9.13
N THR A 591 -14.02 9.05 9.78
CA THR A 591 -13.91 9.03 11.23
C THR A 591 -13.26 10.31 11.77
N SER A 592 -13.59 10.63 13.01
CA SER A 592 -12.83 11.61 13.78
C SER A 592 -11.53 10.96 14.26
N TYR A 593 -10.39 11.60 14.00
CA TYR A 593 -9.05 11.05 14.22
C TYR A 593 -8.84 10.51 15.65
N LYS A 594 -8.22 9.34 15.73
CA LYS A 594 -7.58 8.77 16.91
C LYS A 594 -6.25 8.13 16.53
N SER A 595 -5.28 8.23 17.43
CA SER A 595 -3.92 7.74 17.23
C SER A 595 -3.83 6.22 17.15
N ASP A 596 -4.76 5.49 17.79
CA ASP A 596 -4.83 4.03 17.86
C ASP A 596 -5.75 3.40 16.79
N GLU A 597 -6.47 4.22 16.00
CA GLU A 597 -7.33 3.76 14.90
C GLU A 597 -6.55 3.80 13.58
N ILE A 598 -5.80 2.72 13.29
CA ILE A 598 -4.90 2.61 12.11
C ILE A 598 -5.36 1.57 11.09
N PHE A 599 -5.68 0.34 11.50
CA PHE A 599 -5.97 -0.78 10.58
C PHE A 599 -7.47 -1.12 10.54
N PRO A 600 -8.12 -1.07 9.36
CA PRO A 600 -9.58 -1.13 9.26
C PRO A 600 -10.16 -2.51 9.60
N GLY A 601 -9.38 -3.58 9.49
CA GLY A 601 -9.73 -4.95 9.90
C GLY A 601 -9.34 -5.30 11.35
N GLY A 602 -8.79 -4.34 12.10
CA GLY A 602 -8.13 -4.59 13.38
C GLY A 602 -6.62 -4.87 13.22
N GLU A 603 -5.90 -4.89 14.33
CA GLU A 603 -4.43 -5.01 14.34
C GLU A 603 -3.93 -6.38 13.85
N PHE A 604 -4.69 -7.45 14.14
CA PHE A 604 -4.31 -8.84 13.95
C PHE A 604 -5.44 -9.59 13.22
N PRO A 605 -5.54 -9.51 11.89
CA PRO A 605 -6.61 -10.19 11.15
C PRO A 605 -6.40 -11.70 11.05
N ASN A 606 -5.16 -12.20 11.12
CA ASN A 606 -4.86 -13.63 11.07
C ASN A 606 -5.53 -14.36 12.25
N GLN A 607 -6.30 -15.41 11.94
CA GLN A 607 -7.03 -16.21 12.94
C GLN A 607 -7.90 -15.40 13.91
N ASN A 608 -8.38 -14.21 13.54
CA ASN A 608 -9.05 -13.33 14.50
C ASN A 608 -10.47 -13.82 14.89
N PRO A 609 -10.70 -14.28 16.14
CA PRO A 609 -12.04 -14.59 16.64
C PRO A 609 -12.80 -13.33 17.08
N ARG A 610 -12.07 -12.24 17.37
CA ARG A 610 -12.59 -11.10 18.09
C ARG A 610 -13.62 -10.37 17.24
N ILE A 611 -14.70 -10.01 17.92
CA ILE A 611 -15.77 -9.16 17.38
C ILE A 611 -15.55 -7.74 17.89
N HIS A 612 -16.14 -6.76 17.20
CA HIS A 612 -16.07 -5.35 17.62
C HIS A 612 -14.67 -4.71 17.49
N GLU A 613 -13.92 -5.09 16.46
CA GLU A 613 -12.66 -4.43 16.10
C GLU A 613 -12.78 -3.71 14.75
N GLY A 614 -11.80 -2.84 14.48
CA GLY A 614 -11.66 -2.16 13.20
C GLY A 614 -12.73 -1.10 12.89
N LEU A 615 -12.68 -0.63 11.66
CA LEU A 615 -13.41 0.55 11.17
C LEU A 615 -14.92 0.43 11.31
N ALA A 616 -15.47 -0.74 10.96
CA ALA A 616 -16.91 -1.02 11.08
C ALA A 616 -17.42 -0.99 12.54
N THR A 617 -16.51 -1.02 13.52
CA THR A 617 -16.85 -0.84 14.93
C THR A 617 -16.61 0.60 15.38
N TRP A 618 -15.51 1.22 14.96
CA TRP A 618 -15.17 2.59 15.35
C TRP A 618 -16.27 3.59 14.98
N VAL A 619 -16.85 3.47 13.78
CA VAL A 619 -17.93 4.37 13.33
C VAL A 619 -19.20 4.28 14.18
N LYS A 620 -19.41 3.19 14.91
CA LYS A 620 -20.56 3.05 15.82
C LYS A 620 -20.48 3.96 17.05
N LYS A 621 -19.31 4.55 17.31
CA LYS A 621 -19.15 5.62 18.31
C LYS A 621 -19.85 6.91 17.88
N ASP A 622 -20.18 7.03 16.58
CA ASP A 622 -20.93 8.11 15.97
C ASP A 622 -20.42 9.51 16.36
N ARG A 623 -19.09 9.68 16.37
CA ARG A 623 -18.47 10.96 16.74
C ARG A 623 -18.85 12.03 15.73
N SER A 624 -18.89 13.29 16.18
CA SER A 624 -19.09 14.42 15.28
C SER A 624 -17.92 14.55 14.29
N LEU A 625 -18.27 14.87 13.05
CA LEU A 625 -17.37 15.16 11.93
C LEU A 625 -17.36 16.64 11.54
N GLU A 626 -18.08 17.49 12.28
CA GLU A 626 -18.06 18.93 12.08
C GLU A 626 -16.86 19.53 12.81
N GLU A 627 -16.00 20.24 12.08
CA GLU A 627 -14.84 20.95 12.63
C GLU A 627 -13.99 20.03 13.53
N THR A 628 -13.50 18.95 12.94
CA THR A 628 -12.64 17.99 13.62
C THR A 628 -11.40 17.65 12.77
N ASN A 629 -10.53 16.81 13.33
CA ASN A 629 -9.48 16.13 12.58
C ASN A 629 -10.11 14.95 11.82
N ILE A 630 -10.15 15.04 10.49
CA ILE A 630 -10.85 14.09 9.63
C ILE A 630 -9.90 13.03 9.11
N VAL A 631 -10.31 11.76 9.23
CA VAL A 631 -9.68 10.64 8.53
C VAL A 631 -10.66 10.09 7.51
N LEU A 632 -10.26 10.08 6.24
CA LEU A 632 -10.97 9.37 5.18
C LEU A 632 -10.41 7.95 5.06
N TRP A 633 -11.31 6.98 4.97
CA TRP A 633 -11.00 5.59 4.67
C TRP A 633 -11.68 5.28 3.34
N TYR A 634 -10.91 5.30 2.27
CA TYR A 634 -11.43 5.05 0.94
C TYR A 634 -11.13 3.62 0.52
N VAL A 635 -12.20 2.85 0.36
CA VAL A 635 -12.19 1.45 -0.02
C VAL A 635 -12.59 1.37 -1.48
N PHE A 636 -11.65 0.94 -2.31
CA PHE A 636 -11.89 0.76 -3.73
C PHE A 636 -11.48 -0.64 -4.16
N GLY A 637 -12.15 -1.14 -5.20
CA GLY A 637 -11.92 -2.51 -5.63
C GLY A 637 -12.16 -2.75 -7.10
N ILE A 638 -11.61 -3.88 -7.54
CA ILE A 638 -11.72 -4.43 -8.88
C ILE A 638 -12.39 -5.80 -8.76
N THR A 639 -13.29 -6.10 -9.70
CA THR A 639 -13.80 -7.46 -9.87
C THR A 639 -13.09 -8.11 -11.04
N HIS A 640 -12.25 -9.09 -10.74
CA HIS A 640 -11.47 -9.78 -11.74
C HIS A 640 -12.22 -11.04 -12.18
N ILE A 641 -12.66 -11.02 -13.44
CA ILE A 641 -13.12 -12.20 -14.16
C ILE A 641 -11.97 -12.61 -15.08
N PRO A 642 -11.16 -13.62 -14.71
CA PRO A 642 -9.95 -13.94 -15.46
C PRO A 642 -10.24 -14.29 -16.92
N ARG A 643 -9.29 -13.98 -17.80
CA ARG A 643 -9.34 -14.27 -19.23
C ARG A 643 -8.10 -15.05 -19.65
N LEU A 644 -8.14 -15.61 -20.86
CA LEU A 644 -7.00 -16.30 -21.46
C LEU A 644 -5.79 -15.37 -21.62
N GLU A 645 -6.01 -14.09 -21.89
CA GLU A 645 -4.96 -13.09 -22.05
C GLU A 645 -4.24 -12.74 -20.74
N ASP A 646 -4.78 -13.17 -19.60
CA ASP A 646 -4.15 -12.99 -18.29
C ASP A 646 -3.20 -14.16 -17.95
N TRP A 647 -3.05 -15.13 -18.87
CA TRP A 647 -2.17 -16.31 -18.79
C TRP A 647 -1.02 -16.23 -19.81
N PRO A 648 0.22 -16.62 -19.47
CA PRO A 648 0.68 -17.14 -18.17
C PRO A 648 1.02 -16.09 -17.12
N VAL A 649 1.08 -14.82 -17.52
CA VAL A 649 1.32 -13.67 -16.65
C VAL A 649 0.36 -12.57 -17.08
N MET A 650 -0.34 -12.02 -16.09
CA MET A 650 -1.38 -11.02 -16.27
C MET A 650 -0.78 -9.67 -16.68
N PRO A 651 -1.20 -9.09 -17.82
CA PRO A 651 -0.89 -7.70 -18.15
C PRO A 651 -1.42 -6.75 -17.07
N VAL A 652 -0.72 -5.64 -16.81
CA VAL A 652 -1.08 -4.71 -15.74
C VAL A 652 -2.51 -4.20 -15.86
N GLU A 653 -3.32 -4.43 -14.81
CA GLU A 653 -4.57 -3.74 -14.54
C GLU A 653 -4.34 -2.59 -13.56
N ARG A 654 -5.10 -1.48 -13.71
CA ARG A 654 -4.93 -0.26 -12.93
C ARG A 654 -6.21 0.11 -12.20
N SER A 655 -6.11 0.53 -10.95
CA SER A 655 -7.21 1.15 -10.20
C SER A 655 -6.68 2.23 -9.26
N GLY A 656 -7.54 3.13 -8.80
CA GLY A 656 -7.10 4.29 -8.04
C GLY A 656 -8.16 5.38 -7.88
N PHE A 657 -7.73 6.55 -7.44
CA PHE A 657 -8.58 7.72 -7.21
C PHE A 657 -7.76 9.01 -7.22
N MET A 658 -8.43 10.17 -7.22
CA MET A 658 -7.76 11.47 -7.16
C MET A 658 -8.23 12.30 -5.96
N LEU A 659 -7.32 13.08 -5.38
CA LEU A 659 -7.60 14.24 -4.53
C LEU A 659 -7.31 15.50 -5.34
N MET A 660 -8.34 16.31 -5.60
CA MET A 660 -8.23 17.52 -6.42
C MET A 660 -8.50 18.79 -5.60
N PRO A 661 -7.76 19.89 -5.81
CA PRO A 661 -8.07 21.15 -5.15
C PRO A 661 -9.46 21.65 -5.57
N HIS A 662 -10.31 21.96 -4.59
CA HIS A 662 -11.64 22.53 -4.80
C HIS A 662 -11.72 23.89 -4.13
N GLY A 663 -11.55 24.96 -4.91
CA GLY A 663 -11.46 26.31 -4.36
C GLY A 663 -10.27 26.51 -3.41
N PHE A 664 -9.31 25.57 -3.35
CA PHE A 664 -8.10 25.71 -2.53
C PHE A 664 -7.24 26.88 -3.03
N PHE A 665 -7.03 26.99 -4.34
CA PHE A 665 -6.29 28.08 -4.97
C PHE A 665 -7.24 29.19 -5.47
N ASN A 666 -6.72 30.41 -5.62
CA ASN A 666 -7.49 31.55 -6.15
C ASN A 666 -7.61 31.56 -7.68
N CYS A 667 -6.82 30.73 -8.37
CA CYS A 667 -6.87 30.50 -9.81
C CYS A 667 -6.16 29.16 -10.08
N SER A 668 -6.04 28.76 -11.35
CA SER A 668 -5.27 27.57 -11.70
C SER A 668 -3.83 27.71 -11.18
N PRO A 669 -3.34 26.79 -10.33
CA PRO A 669 -1.97 26.84 -9.81
C PRO A 669 -0.92 26.46 -10.86
N ALA A 670 -1.36 26.08 -12.06
CA ALA A 670 -0.54 25.68 -13.20
C ALA A 670 -0.21 26.84 -14.18
N VAL A 671 -0.72 28.05 -13.94
CA VAL A 671 -0.50 29.19 -14.86
C VAL A 671 0.93 29.72 -14.82
N ASP A 672 1.67 29.48 -13.74
CA ASP A 672 3.06 29.92 -13.58
C ASP A 672 4.09 28.86 -13.98
N VAL A 673 3.64 27.69 -14.44
CA VAL A 673 4.50 26.76 -15.16
C VAL A 673 4.99 27.47 -16.43
N PRO A 674 6.30 27.48 -16.73
CA PRO A 674 6.82 28.16 -17.91
C PRO A 674 6.43 27.42 -19.21
N PRO A 675 6.34 28.13 -20.35
CA PRO A 675 6.22 27.47 -21.66
C PRO A 675 7.41 26.54 -21.90
N ALA A 676 7.22 25.52 -22.75
CA ALA A 676 8.34 24.72 -23.24
C ALA A 676 9.34 25.63 -23.97
N SER A 677 10.64 25.37 -23.82
CA SER A 677 11.68 26.22 -24.38
C SER A 677 11.92 25.90 -25.87
N ASP A 678 12.36 26.88 -26.67
CA ASP A 678 12.78 26.65 -28.07
C ASP A 678 13.97 25.68 -28.22
N VAL A 679 14.67 25.38 -27.11
CA VAL A 679 15.78 24.41 -27.08
C VAL A 679 15.27 22.98 -27.22
N ASP A 680 14.11 22.67 -26.63
CA ASP A 680 13.45 21.38 -26.74
C ASP A 680 13.03 21.07 -28.20
N ALA A 681 12.80 22.10 -29.01
CA ALA A 681 12.47 21.96 -30.43
C ALA A 681 13.70 21.68 -31.32
N LYS A 682 14.87 22.24 -31.00
CA LYS A 682 16.10 22.08 -31.80
C LYS A 682 16.82 20.76 -31.55
N GLU A 683 16.75 20.20 -30.35
CA GLU A 683 17.33 18.87 -30.07
C GLU A 683 16.49 17.72 -30.67
N ALA A 684 15.18 17.91 -30.86
CA ALA A 684 14.32 16.93 -31.53
C ALA A 684 14.60 16.80 -33.04
N GLU A 685 15.25 17.79 -33.66
CA GLU A 685 15.55 17.81 -35.10
C GLU A 685 16.94 17.26 -35.47
N THR A 686 17.79 16.90 -34.49
CA THR A 686 19.14 16.38 -34.78
C THR A 686 19.31 14.91 -34.39
N PRO A 687 19.28 13.96 -35.35
CA PRO A 687 19.88 12.66 -35.13
C PRO A 687 21.39 12.88 -34.98
N LYS A 688 21.94 12.69 -33.79
CA LYS A 688 23.40 12.57 -33.64
C LYS A 688 23.80 11.24 -34.27
N ASP A 689 24.39 11.31 -35.47
CA ASP A 689 25.13 10.21 -36.08
C ASP A 689 26.24 9.76 -35.13
N ILE A 690 25.97 8.72 -34.34
CA ILE A 690 27.02 7.95 -33.68
C ILE A 690 27.45 6.88 -34.69
N GLN A 691 28.31 7.26 -35.62
CA GLN A 691 29.11 6.29 -36.36
C GLN A 691 30.45 6.90 -36.82
N THR A 692 31.50 6.16 -36.50
CA THR A 692 32.84 6.13 -37.15
C THR A 692 33.95 7.04 -36.60
N GLU A 693 34.60 6.60 -35.53
CA GLU A 693 36.05 6.77 -35.34
C GLU A 693 36.69 5.40 -35.08
N LEU A 694 36.76 4.55 -36.11
CA LEU A 694 37.63 3.36 -36.05
C LEU A 694 38.00 2.74 -37.39
N ILE A 695 38.22 3.51 -38.47
CA ILE A 695 38.96 3.02 -39.65
C ILE A 695 39.76 4.17 -40.29
N SER A 696 41.00 4.37 -39.83
CA SER A 696 42.07 4.97 -40.64
C SER A 696 43.46 4.50 -40.16
N LYS A 697 43.70 3.20 -40.34
CA LYS A 697 45.05 2.67 -40.60
C LYS A 697 44.94 1.67 -41.75
N LEU A 698 45.01 2.19 -42.97
CA LEU A 698 45.67 1.64 -44.15
C LEU A 698 45.70 2.70 -45.25
#